data_AF-A0A085WER2-F1
#
_entry.id   AF-A0A085WER2-F1
#
_cell.length_a   1.000
_cell.length_b   1.000
_cell.length_c   1.000
_cell.angle_alpha   90.00
_cell.angle_beta   90.00
_cell.angle_gamma   90.00
#
_symmetry.space_group_name_H-M   'P 1'
#
loop_
_entity.id
_entity.type
_entity.pdbx_description
1 polymer ?
#
loop_
_entity_poly.entity_id
_entity_poly.type
_entity_poly.pdbx_seq_one_letter_code
_entity_poly.pdbx_strand_id
1 'polypeptide(L)'
;MAETPKERFLREVREMDAAVREVLSQGLGDEALREALEALALKPWFREFSWLWGPELAQRSRVLFRPFLLNQLSPWSLDAKGKAFEAWKKPEVTAKLQPWLDEADRRDDVELFRKLYLWKLRQQVDWKKVEEQWRQELLARARSAQGRAAFNTALTKMDVAAYSLDEPTATALWELNPAGARTFILRHLPSEWAFQREDPKRHWTTLLEHTEEAKDLELYFPLYQRLVPLKVWHADALALCRAVEEPAALVEELELRHPHGFRVDPKQMAATFLALAQARGRDVVPYLLKHARSIFPRWRFWGGQADAKGLVPLLELSRRKGWLDVWATLLRTSATPETWNAEVQRLVADRQSPEADVRHHLLLLAGVGSEYNGPGFSIAQVHPLEDAVAVALYERFPDLMRGPYRMHASAWWHQGYPKLSARVLERQDELLIDYLASRSALQPLHVARPQSQWQQTVDALSQYFEALPEKDGTFARRASNALSMMPAYSMSYTYDVLLKSNRLARLLFERSTDFYLSDSQSVRDLLESPQIHVQALAFRVLGRDDSRARTLAAQNVDLLQATLLRPLHRRTRMMAFAAVRNAALADEAAARRLLARMKETLTLPDRRYPKEQLVGLMAEVLHHWPSLRGPSERPRIYGEATP
;
A
#
# COMPACT_ATOMS: atom_id res chain seq x y z
N MET A 1 -37.18 -4.21 27.60
CA MET A 1 -35.83 -3.70 27.88
C MET A 1 -34.85 -4.45 27.01
N ALA A 2 -33.99 -3.75 26.26
CA ALA A 2 -33.02 -4.40 25.38
C ALA A 2 -31.90 -5.04 26.21
N GLU A 3 -31.52 -6.27 25.87
CA GLU A 3 -30.43 -7.01 26.50
C GLU A 3 -29.11 -6.23 26.40
N THR A 4 -28.37 -6.14 27.51
CA THR A 4 -27.08 -5.46 27.49
C THR A 4 -26.03 -6.29 26.73
N PRO A 5 -25.00 -5.67 26.12
CA PRO A 5 -23.94 -6.40 25.43
C PRO A 5 -23.24 -7.47 26.29
N LYS A 6 -23.14 -7.24 27.60
CA LYS A 6 -22.54 -8.18 28.56
C LYS A 6 -23.43 -9.39 28.82
N GLU A 7 -24.73 -9.19 28.99
CA GLU A 7 -25.71 -10.28 29.16
C GLU A 7 -25.76 -11.16 27.91
N ARG A 8 -25.78 -10.52 26.73
CA ARG A 8 -25.73 -11.21 25.44
C ARG A 8 -24.49 -12.08 25.30
N PHE A 9 -23.31 -11.54 25.61
CA PHE A 9 -22.05 -12.29 25.60
C PHE A 9 -22.11 -13.53 26.51
N LEU A 10 -22.54 -13.37 27.76
CA LEU A 10 -22.61 -14.48 28.73
C LEU A 10 -23.61 -15.56 28.32
N ARG A 11 -24.76 -15.17 27.72
CA ARG A 11 -25.72 -16.11 27.16
C ARG A 11 -25.11 -16.89 25.99
N GLU A 12 -24.57 -16.20 25.01
CA GLU A 12 -23.99 -16.82 23.80
C GLU A 12 -22.84 -17.80 24.14
N VAL A 13 -21.97 -17.46 25.10
CA VAL A 13 -20.90 -18.36 25.55
C VAL A 13 -21.45 -19.62 26.22
N ARG A 14 -22.46 -19.48 27.08
CA ARG A 14 -23.07 -20.63 27.78
C ARG A 14 -23.80 -21.56 26.82
N GLU A 15 -24.55 -20.98 25.88
CA GLU A 15 -25.22 -21.73 24.81
C GLU A 15 -24.21 -22.48 23.94
N MET A 16 -23.07 -21.85 23.64
CA MET A 16 -22.01 -22.49 22.86
C MET A 16 -21.35 -23.66 23.60
N ASP A 17 -20.98 -23.50 24.89
CA ASP A 17 -20.42 -24.62 25.69
C ASP A 17 -21.40 -25.81 25.74
N ALA A 18 -22.68 -25.53 26.01
CA ALA A 18 -23.72 -26.57 26.05
C ALA A 18 -23.87 -27.28 24.69
N ALA A 19 -23.97 -26.52 23.60
CA ALA A 19 -24.12 -27.07 22.26
C ALA A 19 -22.92 -27.93 21.84
N VAL A 20 -21.69 -27.50 22.14
CA VAL A 20 -20.48 -28.28 21.85
C VAL A 20 -20.48 -29.59 22.64
N ARG A 21 -20.80 -29.57 23.94
CA ARG A 21 -20.87 -30.78 24.78
C ARG A 21 -21.95 -31.74 24.30
N GLU A 22 -23.11 -31.21 23.94
CA GLU A 22 -24.23 -31.99 23.45
C GLU A 22 -23.82 -32.76 22.18
N VAL A 23 -23.30 -32.05 21.17
CA VAL A 23 -22.85 -32.64 19.90
C VAL A 23 -21.78 -33.72 20.12
N LEU A 24 -20.82 -33.48 21.01
CA LEU A 24 -19.77 -34.46 21.32
C LEU A 24 -20.31 -35.70 22.05
N SER A 25 -21.40 -35.58 22.81
CA SER A 25 -21.99 -36.67 23.60
C SER A 25 -22.98 -37.55 22.83
N GLN A 26 -23.49 -37.09 21.68
CA GLN A 26 -24.54 -37.76 20.90
C GLN A 26 -24.10 -39.06 20.19
N GLY A 27 -22.81 -39.43 20.25
CA GLY A 27 -22.31 -40.67 19.64
C GLY A 27 -22.41 -40.68 18.11
N LEU A 28 -22.40 -39.50 17.47
CA LEU A 28 -22.50 -39.36 16.02
C LEU A 28 -21.33 -40.01 15.29
N GLY A 29 -21.59 -40.49 14.07
CA GLY A 29 -20.55 -40.88 13.12
C GLY A 29 -19.72 -39.67 12.65
N ASP A 30 -18.50 -39.92 12.16
CA ASP A 30 -17.51 -38.85 11.90
C ASP A 30 -18.00 -37.77 10.91
N GLU A 31 -18.76 -38.13 9.87
CA GLU A 31 -19.30 -37.15 8.91
C GLU A 31 -20.39 -36.26 9.53
N ALA A 32 -21.36 -36.87 10.21
CA ALA A 32 -22.44 -36.16 10.89
C ALA A 32 -21.91 -35.25 12.02
N LEU A 33 -20.87 -35.72 12.74
CA LEU A 33 -20.20 -34.92 13.75
C LEU A 33 -19.48 -33.70 13.14
N ARG A 34 -18.81 -33.87 12.00
CA ARG A 34 -18.15 -32.76 11.28
C ARG A 34 -19.16 -31.72 10.84
N GLU A 35 -20.28 -32.14 10.24
CA GLU A 35 -21.34 -31.22 9.80
C GLU A 35 -21.96 -30.45 10.96
N ALA A 36 -22.26 -31.13 12.06
CA ALA A 36 -22.79 -30.49 13.27
C ALA A 36 -21.82 -29.43 13.82
N LEU A 37 -20.52 -29.72 13.84
CA LEU A 37 -19.50 -28.77 14.30
C LEU A 37 -19.25 -27.63 13.31
N GLU A 38 -19.37 -27.86 12.00
CA GLU A 38 -19.30 -26.80 10.99
C GLU A 38 -20.47 -25.81 11.11
N ALA A 39 -21.67 -26.30 11.41
CA ALA A 39 -22.81 -25.45 11.71
C ALA A 39 -22.58 -24.61 12.98
N LEU A 40 -21.95 -25.17 14.01
CA LEU A 40 -21.58 -24.42 15.22
C LEU A 40 -20.45 -23.41 14.97
N ALA A 41 -19.50 -23.71 14.07
CA ALA A 41 -18.38 -22.84 13.76
C ALA A 41 -18.78 -21.52 13.09
N LEU A 42 -19.99 -21.42 12.53
CA LEU A 42 -20.56 -20.18 12.00
C LEU A 42 -21.07 -19.23 13.09
N LYS A 43 -21.20 -19.71 14.34
CA LYS A 43 -21.71 -18.93 15.46
C LYS A 43 -20.56 -18.26 16.23
N PRO A 44 -20.82 -17.14 16.94
CA PRO A 44 -19.84 -16.48 17.79
C PRO A 44 -19.24 -17.44 18.84
N TRP A 45 -17.99 -17.18 19.25
CA TRP A 45 -17.28 -17.84 20.36
C TRP A 45 -16.92 -19.32 20.18
N PHE A 46 -17.37 -20.01 19.13
CA PHE A 46 -17.08 -21.44 18.91
C PHE A 46 -15.58 -21.79 19.04
N ARG A 47 -14.71 -20.95 18.44
CA ARG A 47 -13.25 -21.15 18.43
C ARG A 47 -12.64 -21.12 19.83
N GLU A 48 -13.25 -20.42 20.78
CA GLU A 48 -12.77 -20.27 22.16
C GLU A 48 -12.94 -21.55 23.01
N PHE A 49 -13.64 -22.55 22.46
CA PHE A 49 -13.82 -23.88 23.03
C PHE A 49 -12.92 -24.93 22.39
N SER A 50 -11.85 -24.52 21.69
CA SER A 50 -10.88 -25.44 21.08
C SER A 50 -10.29 -26.48 22.07
N TRP A 51 -10.16 -26.10 23.35
CA TRP A 51 -9.70 -26.98 24.43
C TRP A 51 -10.67 -28.12 24.76
N LEU A 52 -11.94 -27.96 24.41
CA LEU A 52 -13.01 -28.91 24.69
C LEU A 52 -13.20 -29.90 23.53
N TRP A 53 -13.40 -29.40 22.31
CA TRP A 53 -13.66 -30.25 21.15
C TRP A 53 -12.39 -30.77 20.46
N GLY A 54 -11.28 -30.03 20.51
CA GLY A 54 -10.05 -30.37 19.78
C GLY A 54 -9.48 -31.77 20.11
N PRO A 55 -9.22 -32.08 21.39
CA PRO A 55 -8.70 -33.40 21.79
C PRO A 55 -9.62 -34.57 21.44
N GLU A 56 -10.94 -34.37 21.49
CA GLU A 56 -11.92 -35.42 21.18
C GLU A 56 -11.90 -35.75 19.68
N LEU A 57 -11.83 -34.73 18.83
CA LEU A 57 -11.73 -34.92 17.37
C LEU A 57 -10.39 -35.50 16.94
N ALA A 58 -9.31 -35.21 17.68
CA ALA A 58 -7.99 -35.73 17.39
C ALA A 58 -7.90 -37.27 17.51
N GLN A 59 -8.79 -37.87 18.32
CA GLN A 59 -8.88 -39.32 18.52
C GLN A 59 -9.74 -40.02 17.44
N ARG A 60 -10.41 -39.25 16.57
CA ARG A 60 -11.30 -39.73 15.49
C ARG A 60 -10.58 -39.81 14.14
N SER A 61 -11.32 -39.82 13.03
CA SER A 61 -10.73 -39.79 11.69
C SER A 61 -9.93 -38.51 11.42
N ARG A 62 -8.60 -38.64 11.43
CA ARG A 62 -7.67 -37.54 11.13
C ARG A 62 -7.95 -36.90 9.77
N VAL A 63 -8.22 -37.71 8.74
CA VAL A 63 -8.39 -37.21 7.36
C VAL A 63 -9.61 -36.28 7.29
N LEU A 64 -10.70 -36.64 7.98
CA LEU A 64 -11.93 -35.84 7.99
C LEU A 64 -11.81 -34.58 8.84
N PHE A 65 -11.23 -34.68 10.04
CA PHE A 65 -11.23 -33.56 10.99
C PHE A 65 -10.02 -32.63 10.88
N ARG A 66 -8.90 -33.03 10.28
CA ARG A 66 -7.69 -32.19 10.20
C ARG A 66 -7.95 -30.81 9.56
N PRO A 67 -8.65 -30.67 8.42
CA PRO A 67 -8.94 -29.35 7.85
C PRO A 67 -9.76 -28.47 8.81
N PHE A 68 -10.73 -29.07 9.50
CA PHE A 68 -11.57 -28.39 10.49
C PHE A 68 -10.74 -27.89 11.68
N LEU A 69 -9.91 -28.76 12.26
CA LEU A 69 -9.00 -28.44 13.36
C LEU A 69 -8.10 -27.24 13.01
N LEU A 70 -7.44 -27.26 11.85
CA LEU A 70 -6.52 -26.20 11.47
C LEU A 70 -7.20 -24.85 11.26
N ASN A 71 -8.43 -24.86 10.74
CA ASN A 71 -9.20 -23.67 10.44
C ASN A 71 -9.85 -23.04 11.70
N GLN A 72 -10.26 -23.85 12.67
CA GLN A 72 -11.03 -23.39 13.83
C GLN A 72 -10.25 -23.30 15.14
N LEU A 73 -9.03 -23.85 15.21
CA LEU A 73 -8.20 -23.80 16.42
C LEU A 73 -7.84 -22.36 16.83
N SER A 74 -8.22 -21.98 18.05
CA SER A 74 -7.85 -20.72 18.71
C SER A 74 -6.90 -20.97 19.87
N PRO A 75 -5.88 -20.11 20.08
CA PRO A 75 -5.04 -20.15 21.28
C PRO A 75 -5.72 -19.51 22.52
N TRP A 76 -6.91 -18.95 22.34
CA TRP A 76 -7.70 -18.34 23.41
C TRP A 76 -8.72 -19.34 23.96
N SER A 77 -9.11 -19.20 25.23
CA SER A 77 -9.97 -20.17 25.90
C SER A 77 -10.93 -19.51 26.86
N LEU A 78 -12.22 -19.84 26.70
CA LEU A 78 -13.30 -19.41 27.59
C LEU A 78 -13.91 -20.61 28.30
N ASP A 79 -14.35 -20.41 29.55
CA ASP A 79 -15.22 -21.36 30.24
C ASP A 79 -16.72 -21.03 30.01
N ALA A 80 -17.60 -21.92 30.48
CA ALA A 80 -19.06 -21.74 30.39
C ALA A 80 -19.60 -20.48 31.10
N LYS A 81 -18.77 -19.79 31.89
CA LYS A 81 -19.09 -18.53 32.56
C LYS A 81 -18.56 -17.30 31.80
N GLY A 82 -17.96 -17.49 30.62
CA GLY A 82 -17.36 -16.40 29.83
C GLY A 82 -16.04 -15.88 30.40
N LYS A 83 -15.41 -16.63 31.32
CA LYS A 83 -14.12 -16.25 31.88
C LYS A 83 -12.99 -16.82 31.02
N ALA A 84 -12.10 -15.92 30.59
CA ALA A 84 -10.85 -16.33 29.94
C ALA A 84 -9.96 -17.09 30.93
N PHE A 85 -9.35 -18.19 30.48
CA PHE A 85 -8.42 -18.96 31.29
C PHE A 85 -7.29 -19.57 30.44
N GLU A 86 -6.23 -20.00 31.11
CA GLU A 86 -5.08 -20.63 30.48
C GLU A 86 -5.26 -22.15 30.48
N ALA A 87 -5.72 -22.68 29.34
CA ALA A 87 -5.97 -24.11 29.13
C ALA A 87 -4.79 -25.03 29.53
N TRP A 88 -3.56 -24.64 29.21
CA TRP A 88 -2.34 -25.40 29.49
C TRP A 88 -1.85 -25.29 30.94
N LYS A 89 -2.51 -24.50 31.79
CA LYS A 89 -2.23 -24.44 33.24
C LYS A 89 -3.26 -25.16 34.09
N LYS A 90 -4.43 -25.53 33.53
CA LYS A 90 -5.43 -26.33 34.21
C LYS A 90 -5.06 -27.82 34.09
N PRO A 91 -4.80 -28.54 35.19
CA PRO A 91 -4.36 -29.94 35.12
C PRO A 91 -5.30 -30.84 34.32
N GLU A 92 -6.62 -30.70 34.51
CA GLU A 92 -7.66 -31.50 33.85
C GLU A 92 -7.75 -31.27 32.33
N VAL A 93 -7.45 -30.05 31.87
CA VAL A 93 -7.43 -29.72 30.45
C VAL A 93 -6.10 -30.12 29.82
N THR A 94 -4.99 -29.87 30.54
CA THR A 94 -3.64 -30.24 30.11
C THR A 94 -3.50 -31.75 29.91
N ALA A 95 -4.13 -32.56 30.78
CA ALA A 95 -4.19 -34.01 30.64
C ALA A 95 -4.81 -34.50 29.32
N LYS A 96 -5.65 -33.67 28.67
CA LYS A 96 -6.21 -33.95 27.34
C LYS A 96 -5.39 -33.32 26.21
N LEU A 97 -4.86 -32.12 26.42
CA LEU A 97 -4.10 -31.38 25.41
C LEU A 97 -2.70 -31.96 25.17
N GLN A 98 -2.02 -32.45 26.21
CA GLN A 98 -0.66 -32.99 26.07
C GLN A 98 -0.61 -34.25 25.18
N PRO A 99 -1.48 -35.27 25.36
CA PRO A 99 -1.53 -36.40 24.43
C PRO A 99 -1.85 -35.99 22.99
N TRP A 100 -2.68 -34.95 22.79
CA TRP A 100 -2.99 -34.44 21.46
C TRP A 100 -1.75 -33.81 20.78
N LEU A 101 -0.99 -33.02 21.53
CA LEU A 101 0.27 -32.46 21.06
C LEU A 101 1.30 -33.56 20.75
N ASP A 102 1.46 -34.53 21.66
CA ASP A 102 2.39 -35.66 21.50
C ASP A 102 2.02 -36.52 20.29
N GLU A 103 0.73 -36.72 20.03
CA GLU A 103 0.25 -37.46 18.87
C GLU A 103 0.49 -36.70 17.56
N ALA A 104 0.25 -35.39 17.54
CA ALA A 104 0.57 -34.54 16.38
C ALA A 104 2.09 -34.56 16.10
N ASP A 105 2.91 -34.58 17.15
CA ASP A 105 4.36 -34.71 17.04
C ASP A 105 4.74 -36.08 16.48
N ARG A 106 4.30 -37.17 17.09
CA ARG A 106 4.61 -38.56 16.67
C ARG A 106 4.23 -38.86 15.22
N ARG A 107 3.18 -38.22 14.69
CA ARG A 107 2.71 -38.39 13.30
C ARG A 107 3.31 -37.42 12.29
N ASP A 108 4.25 -36.57 12.71
CA ASP A 108 4.82 -35.50 11.89
C ASP A 108 3.77 -34.54 11.29
N ASP A 109 2.65 -34.28 11.98
CA ASP A 109 1.67 -33.27 11.56
C ASP A 109 2.16 -31.87 11.95
N VAL A 110 3.10 -31.36 11.16
CA VAL A 110 3.82 -30.09 11.38
C VAL A 110 2.88 -28.93 11.70
N GLU A 111 1.84 -28.73 10.88
CA GLU A 111 0.97 -27.55 11.00
C GLU A 111 0.15 -27.57 12.30
N LEU A 112 -0.38 -28.74 12.64
CA LEU A 112 -1.16 -28.93 13.86
C LEU A 112 -0.26 -28.84 15.09
N PHE A 113 0.90 -29.50 15.06
CA PHE A 113 1.92 -29.39 16.10
C PHE A 113 2.28 -27.93 16.37
N ARG A 114 2.64 -27.15 15.34
CA ARG A 114 3.02 -25.74 15.47
C ARG A 114 1.93 -24.92 16.16
N LYS A 115 0.66 -25.10 15.79
CA LYS A 115 -0.46 -24.35 16.39
C LYS A 115 -0.66 -24.72 17.87
N LEU A 116 -0.64 -26.01 18.20
CA LEU A 116 -0.78 -26.50 19.58
C LEU A 116 0.40 -26.09 20.45
N TYR A 117 1.61 -26.21 19.92
CA TYR A 117 2.83 -25.85 20.61
C TYR A 117 2.93 -24.34 20.84
N LEU A 118 2.63 -23.51 19.83
CA LEU A 118 2.54 -22.05 20.00
C LEU A 118 1.48 -21.67 21.04
N TRP A 119 0.34 -22.37 21.06
CA TRP A 119 -0.69 -22.16 22.08
C TRP A 119 -0.17 -22.49 23.49
N LYS A 120 0.55 -23.61 23.66
CA LYS A 120 1.21 -23.98 24.92
C LYS A 120 2.20 -22.92 25.39
N LEU A 121 3.05 -22.42 24.50
CA LEU A 121 4.07 -21.43 24.85
C LEU A 121 3.48 -20.05 25.18
N ARG A 122 2.41 -19.61 24.50
CA ARG A 122 1.77 -18.30 24.73
C ARG A 122 1.14 -18.12 26.10
N GLN A 123 0.78 -19.20 26.78
CA GLN A 123 0.15 -19.13 28.10
C GLN A 123 1.16 -19.07 29.25
N GLN A 124 2.46 -19.08 28.96
CA GLN A 124 3.50 -18.85 29.94
C GLN A 124 3.76 -17.34 30.11
N VAL A 125 3.97 -16.89 31.35
CA VAL A 125 4.04 -15.45 31.70
C VAL A 125 5.42 -14.84 31.41
N ASP A 126 6.49 -15.65 31.47
CA ASP A 126 7.87 -15.17 31.32
C ASP A 126 8.42 -15.51 29.93
N TRP A 127 8.30 -14.57 29.01
CA TRP A 127 8.72 -14.74 27.62
C TRP A 127 10.19 -15.15 27.46
N LYS A 128 11.10 -14.71 28.34
CA LYS A 128 12.52 -15.06 28.27
C LYS A 128 12.74 -16.53 28.61
N LYS A 129 12.06 -17.01 29.66
CA LYS A 129 12.13 -18.43 30.05
C LYS A 129 11.49 -19.33 28.99
N VAL A 130 10.42 -18.87 28.35
CA VAL A 130 9.76 -19.58 27.25
C VAL A 130 10.69 -19.72 26.05
N GLU A 131 11.36 -18.63 25.68
CA GLU A 131 12.30 -18.63 24.56
C GLU A 131 13.52 -19.53 24.84
N GLU A 132 14.04 -19.53 26.07
CA GLU A 132 15.09 -20.44 26.51
C GLU A 132 14.64 -21.91 26.45
N GLN A 133 13.45 -22.22 26.97
CA GLN A 133 12.87 -23.57 26.89
C GLN A 133 12.70 -24.03 25.44
N TRP A 134 12.24 -23.14 24.56
CA TRP A 134 12.11 -23.41 23.14
C TRP A 134 13.46 -23.76 22.50
N ARG A 135 14.55 -23.02 22.81
CA ARG A 135 15.90 -23.32 22.30
C ARG A 135 16.41 -24.68 22.79
N GLN A 136 16.21 -24.98 24.07
CA GLN A 136 16.61 -26.26 24.65
C GLN A 136 15.87 -27.44 23.99
N GLU A 137 14.56 -27.33 23.82
CA GLU A 137 13.75 -28.36 23.17
C GLU A 137 14.11 -28.52 21.69
N LEU A 138 14.35 -27.40 20.99
CA LEU A 138 14.82 -27.38 19.61
C LEU A 138 16.14 -28.15 19.45
N LEU A 139 17.14 -27.89 20.29
CA LEU A 139 18.43 -28.59 20.25
C LEU A 139 18.29 -30.07 20.60
N ALA A 140 17.49 -30.40 21.62
CA ALA A 140 17.25 -31.79 21.99
C ALA A 140 16.66 -32.58 20.81
N ARG A 141 15.64 -32.02 20.16
CA ARG A 141 15.01 -32.62 18.98
C ARG A 141 16.00 -32.74 17.81
N ALA A 142 16.74 -31.68 17.52
CA ALA A 142 17.73 -31.67 16.45
C ALA A 142 18.84 -32.72 16.66
N ARG A 143 19.35 -32.88 17.89
CA ARG A 143 20.36 -33.89 18.26
C ARG A 143 19.83 -35.31 18.18
N SER A 144 18.57 -35.53 18.53
CA SER A 144 17.93 -36.85 18.44
C SER A 144 17.55 -37.27 17.02
N ALA A 145 17.55 -36.35 16.06
CA ALA A 145 17.07 -36.60 14.71
C ALA A 145 18.06 -37.46 13.92
N GLN A 146 17.60 -38.62 13.44
CA GLN A 146 18.41 -39.52 12.63
C GLN A 146 18.31 -39.15 11.15
N GLY A 147 19.37 -38.52 10.63
CA GLY A 147 19.50 -38.15 9.22
C GLY A 147 18.82 -36.83 8.83
N ARG A 148 19.06 -36.41 7.58
CA ARG A 148 18.69 -35.05 7.08
C ARG A 148 17.19 -34.79 7.09
N ALA A 149 16.37 -35.78 6.75
CA ALA A 149 14.91 -35.62 6.69
C ALA A 149 14.31 -35.40 8.09
N ALA A 150 14.69 -36.23 9.06
CA ALA A 150 14.24 -36.09 10.45
C ALA A 150 14.68 -34.76 11.06
N PHE A 151 15.91 -34.32 10.77
CA PHE A 151 16.42 -33.03 11.22
C PHE A 151 15.59 -31.87 10.67
N ASN A 152 15.31 -31.88 9.36
CA ASN A 152 14.47 -30.85 8.73
C ASN A 152 13.04 -30.85 9.28
N THR A 153 12.45 -32.03 9.54
CA THR A 153 11.13 -32.14 10.18
C THR A 153 11.14 -31.56 11.60
N ALA A 154 12.19 -31.82 12.39
CA ALA A 154 12.34 -31.26 13.73
C ALA A 154 12.41 -29.73 13.70
N LEU A 155 13.25 -29.14 12.84
CA LEU A 155 13.32 -27.69 12.65
C LEU A 155 11.97 -27.13 12.17
N THR A 156 11.35 -27.81 11.21
CA THR A 156 10.07 -27.40 10.65
C THR A 156 8.99 -27.40 11.72
N LYS A 157 8.88 -28.40 12.59
CA LYS A 157 7.93 -28.38 13.74
C LYS A 157 8.16 -27.20 14.70
N MET A 158 9.41 -26.81 14.90
CA MET A 158 9.82 -25.79 15.88
C MET A 158 9.89 -24.35 15.33
N ASP A 159 9.64 -24.17 14.02
CA ASP A 159 9.64 -22.89 13.33
C ASP A 159 8.43 -22.04 13.73
N VAL A 160 8.62 -21.33 14.85
CA VAL A 160 7.64 -20.46 15.49
C VAL A 160 8.18 -19.03 15.45
N ALA A 161 7.65 -18.22 14.53
CA ALA A 161 8.19 -16.90 14.16
C ALA A 161 8.33 -15.87 15.32
N ALA A 162 7.73 -16.13 16.49
CA ALA A 162 7.82 -15.24 17.65
C ALA A 162 9.12 -15.39 18.45
N TYR A 163 9.89 -16.47 18.26
CA TYR A 163 11.09 -16.78 19.04
C TYR A 163 12.36 -16.62 18.21
N SER A 164 13.43 -16.20 18.86
CA SER A 164 14.75 -16.00 18.26
C SER A 164 15.77 -16.96 18.84
N LEU A 165 16.76 -17.32 18.04
CA LEU A 165 17.94 -18.05 18.46
C LEU A 165 18.90 -17.13 19.23
N ASP A 166 19.77 -17.74 20.02
CA ASP A 166 21.05 -17.17 20.44
C ASP A 166 22.20 -17.82 19.68
N GLU A 167 23.40 -17.27 19.83
CA GLU A 167 24.59 -17.76 19.14
C GLU A 167 24.94 -19.21 19.47
N PRO A 168 24.94 -19.67 20.74
CA PRO A 168 25.28 -21.06 21.04
C PRO A 168 24.30 -22.06 20.40
N THR A 169 22.99 -21.74 20.42
CA THR A 169 21.98 -22.59 19.80
C THR A 169 22.13 -22.63 18.30
N ALA A 170 22.33 -21.47 17.65
CA ALA A 170 22.53 -21.41 16.21
C ALA A 170 23.80 -22.17 15.77
N THR A 171 24.88 -22.04 16.53
CA THR A 171 26.15 -22.74 16.28
C THR A 171 25.98 -24.24 16.39
N ALA A 172 25.36 -24.73 17.47
CA ALA A 172 25.11 -26.16 17.64
C ALA A 172 24.20 -26.73 16.53
N LEU A 173 23.20 -25.99 16.05
CA LEU A 173 22.36 -26.42 14.92
C LEU A 173 23.15 -26.50 13.61
N TRP A 174 24.00 -25.51 13.35
CA TRP A 174 24.84 -25.50 12.17
C TRP A 174 25.85 -26.65 12.18
N GLU A 175 26.52 -26.91 13.32
CA GLU A 175 27.45 -28.03 13.47
C GLU A 175 26.80 -29.40 13.24
N LEU A 176 25.54 -29.58 13.67
CA LEU A 176 24.80 -30.82 13.44
C LEU A 176 24.49 -31.07 11.96
N ASN A 177 24.10 -30.02 11.23
CA ASN A 177 23.77 -30.12 9.81
C ASN A 177 23.80 -28.73 9.14
N PRO A 178 24.95 -28.31 8.58
CA PRO A 178 25.12 -26.97 8.02
C PRO A 178 24.06 -26.63 6.97
N ALA A 179 23.90 -27.51 5.97
CA ALA A 179 23.00 -27.29 4.84
C ALA A 179 21.50 -27.33 5.23
N GLY A 180 21.13 -28.06 6.29
CA GLY A 180 19.75 -28.12 6.79
C GLY A 180 19.37 -26.93 7.69
N ALA A 181 20.34 -26.37 8.42
CA ALA A 181 20.09 -25.35 9.43
C ALA A 181 20.03 -23.92 8.87
N ARG A 182 20.69 -23.60 7.74
CA ARG A 182 20.85 -22.22 7.22
C ARG A 182 19.56 -21.40 7.24
N THR A 183 18.53 -21.88 6.53
CA THR A 183 17.26 -21.16 6.37
C THR A 183 16.55 -20.94 7.71
N PHE A 184 16.63 -21.92 8.61
CA PHE A 184 16.03 -21.82 9.93
C PHE A 184 16.76 -20.77 10.78
N ILE A 185 18.10 -20.81 10.80
CA ILE A 185 18.93 -19.84 11.51
C ILE A 185 18.60 -18.41 11.06
N LEU A 186 18.57 -18.18 9.74
CA LEU A 186 18.29 -16.85 9.18
C LEU A 186 16.88 -16.34 9.46
N ARG A 187 15.89 -17.23 9.63
CA ARG A 187 14.52 -16.84 10.00
C ARG A 187 14.36 -16.48 11.47
N HIS A 188 15.18 -17.08 12.33
CA HIS A 188 15.12 -16.93 13.78
C HIS A 188 16.26 -16.05 14.33
N LEU A 189 16.82 -15.16 13.52
CA LEU A 189 17.76 -14.18 14.03
C LEU A 189 17.09 -13.28 15.10
N PRO A 190 17.86 -12.78 16.09
CA PRO A 190 17.34 -11.90 17.14
C PRO A 190 16.50 -10.77 16.56
N SER A 191 15.20 -10.73 16.91
CA SER A 191 14.19 -9.84 16.29
C SER A 191 14.66 -8.40 16.06
N GLU A 192 14.50 -7.93 14.82
CA GLU A 192 14.76 -6.55 14.40
C GLU A 192 13.82 -5.51 15.05
N TRP A 193 12.67 -5.95 15.59
CA TRP A 193 11.64 -5.09 16.18
C TRP A 193 11.88 -4.76 17.66
N ALA A 194 12.89 -5.35 18.28
CA ALA A 194 13.30 -4.95 19.62
C ALA A 194 13.93 -3.55 19.51
N PHE A 195 13.19 -2.52 19.94
CA PHE A 195 13.55 -1.10 20.02
C PHE A 195 14.78 -0.78 20.92
N GLN A 196 15.72 -1.70 21.07
CA GLN A 196 16.89 -1.57 21.91
C GLN A 196 18.11 -1.25 21.04
N ARG A 197 18.77 -0.14 21.43
CA ARG A 197 20.10 0.29 20.98
C ARG A 197 21.08 -0.88 20.95
N GLU A 198 22.08 -0.79 20.07
CA GLU A 198 23.29 -1.63 19.97
C GLU A 198 23.53 -2.45 21.25
N ASP A 199 22.99 -3.66 21.30
CA ASP A 199 23.29 -4.63 22.35
C ASP A 199 24.52 -5.41 21.87
N PRO A 200 25.71 -5.20 22.46
CA PRO A 200 26.94 -5.89 22.05
C PRO A 200 26.81 -7.41 22.14
N LYS A 201 25.87 -7.91 22.93
CA LYS A 201 25.63 -9.35 23.16
C LYS A 201 24.89 -10.04 22.01
N ARG A 202 24.59 -9.34 20.91
CA ARG A 202 23.89 -9.89 19.74
C ARG A 202 24.77 -10.07 18.50
N HIS A 203 26.07 -9.78 18.60
CA HIS A 203 27.02 -10.09 17.54
C HIS A 203 27.46 -11.55 17.66
N TRP A 204 27.05 -12.38 16.70
CA TRP A 204 27.38 -13.81 16.69
C TRP A 204 28.76 -14.06 16.06
N THR A 205 29.81 -13.70 16.81
CA THR A 205 31.20 -13.71 16.33
C THR A 205 31.69 -15.13 16.03
N THR A 206 31.43 -16.07 16.94
CA THR A 206 31.81 -17.49 16.85
C THR A 206 31.19 -18.16 15.63
N LEU A 207 29.88 -17.95 15.39
CA LEU A 207 29.22 -18.55 14.24
C LEU A 207 29.71 -17.94 12.92
N LEU A 208 30.00 -16.64 12.90
CA LEU A 208 30.60 -15.99 11.74
C LEU A 208 31.99 -16.56 11.45
N GLU A 209 32.86 -16.68 12.44
CA GLU A 209 34.19 -17.28 12.31
C GLU A 209 34.10 -18.73 11.79
N HIS A 210 33.25 -19.56 12.41
CA HIS A 210 33.07 -20.97 11.99
C HIS A 210 32.55 -21.08 10.55
N THR A 211 31.58 -20.24 10.15
CA THR A 211 31.03 -20.26 8.79
C THR A 211 32.03 -19.73 7.76
N GLU A 212 32.88 -18.78 8.13
CA GLU A 212 33.97 -18.28 7.29
C GLU A 212 35.05 -19.34 7.08
N GLU A 213 35.55 -19.96 8.15
CA GLU A 213 36.57 -21.02 8.11
C GLU A 213 36.10 -22.23 7.29
N ALA A 214 34.84 -22.63 7.44
CA ALA A 214 34.23 -23.71 6.68
C ALA A 214 33.85 -23.32 5.23
N LYS A 215 34.06 -22.06 4.83
CA LYS A 215 33.68 -21.50 3.52
C LYS A 215 32.18 -21.63 3.22
N ASP A 216 31.34 -21.60 4.26
CA ASP A 216 29.89 -21.55 4.14
C ASP A 216 29.41 -20.12 3.87
N LEU A 217 29.75 -19.60 2.69
CA LEU A 217 29.46 -18.23 2.29
C LEU A 217 27.94 -17.94 2.19
N GLU A 218 27.14 -18.96 1.93
CA GLU A 218 25.67 -18.86 1.85
C GLU A 218 25.02 -18.55 3.20
N LEU A 219 25.66 -18.94 4.31
CA LEU A 219 25.22 -18.55 5.66
C LEU A 219 25.99 -17.33 6.18
N TYR A 220 27.30 -17.26 5.92
CA TYR A 220 28.18 -16.21 6.41
C TYR A 220 27.69 -14.81 6.01
N PHE A 221 27.49 -14.53 4.72
CA PHE A 221 27.12 -13.18 4.29
C PHE A 221 25.75 -12.74 4.81
N PRO A 222 24.67 -13.55 4.75
CA PRO A 222 23.40 -13.17 5.34
C PRO A 222 23.44 -12.96 6.86
N LEU A 223 24.31 -13.68 7.59
CA LEU A 223 24.57 -13.40 9.01
C LEU A 223 25.31 -12.07 9.18
N TYR A 224 26.38 -11.86 8.41
CA TYR A 224 27.19 -10.64 8.44
C TYR A 224 26.29 -9.41 8.25
N GLN A 225 25.51 -9.40 7.18
CA GLN A 225 24.63 -8.28 6.80
C GLN A 225 23.60 -7.92 7.88
N ARG A 226 23.17 -8.87 8.71
CA ARG A 226 22.08 -8.66 9.70
C ARG A 226 22.56 -8.51 11.15
N LEU A 227 23.75 -9.02 11.47
CA LEU A 227 24.24 -9.11 12.85
C LEU A 227 25.49 -8.26 13.12
N VAL A 228 26.31 -7.98 12.11
CA VAL A 228 27.54 -7.23 12.30
C VAL A 228 27.22 -5.76 12.63
N PRO A 229 27.75 -5.22 13.75
CA PRO A 229 27.53 -3.82 14.10
C PRO A 229 28.10 -2.87 13.05
N LEU A 230 27.43 -1.74 12.82
CA LEU A 230 27.84 -0.75 11.81
C LEU A 230 29.27 -0.22 12.01
N LYS A 231 29.75 -0.15 13.25
CA LYS A 231 31.13 0.23 13.57
C LYS A 231 32.16 -0.78 13.04
N VAL A 232 31.85 -2.07 13.14
CA VAL A 232 32.72 -3.15 12.63
C VAL A 232 32.67 -3.14 11.10
N TRP A 233 31.46 -3.10 10.53
CA TRP A 233 31.29 -2.97 9.08
C TRP A 233 32.02 -1.75 8.50
N HIS A 234 32.01 -0.60 9.18
CA HIS A 234 32.76 0.58 8.77
C HIS A 234 34.27 0.30 8.68
N ALA A 235 34.84 -0.37 9.68
CA ALA A 235 36.25 -0.73 9.69
C ALA A 235 36.59 -1.71 8.57
N ASP A 236 35.74 -2.72 8.37
CA ASP A 236 35.90 -3.73 7.33
C ASP A 236 35.81 -3.12 5.92
N ALA A 237 34.83 -2.25 5.70
CA ALA A 237 34.67 -1.54 4.42
C ALA A 237 35.89 -0.69 4.08
N LEU A 238 36.49 -0.01 5.07
CA LEU A 238 37.74 0.74 4.89
C LEU A 238 38.96 -0.17 4.72
N ALA A 239 38.97 -1.35 5.32
CA ALA A 239 40.01 -2.35 5.09
C ALA A 239 39.94 -2.89 3.66
N LEU A 240 38.73 -3.17 3.14
CA LEU A 240 38.52 -3.55 1.74
C LEU A 240 39.04 -2.49 0.77
N CYS A 241 38.81 -1.20 1.05
CA CYS A 241 39.37 -0.12 0.24
C CYS A 241 40.90 -0.15 0.13
N ARG A 242 41.60 -0.66 1.15
CA ARG A 242 43.06 -0.80 1.16
C ARG A 242 43.54 -2.11 0.51
N ALA A 243 42.78 -3.18 0.66
CA ALA A 243 43.19 -4.53 0.26
C ALA A 243 42.80 -4.90 -1.18
N VAL A 244 41.68 -4.38 -1.69
CA VAL A 244 41.15 -4.73 -3.01
C VAL A 244 41.48 -3.61 -3.99
N GLU A 245 42.45 -3.84 -4.89
CA GLU A 245 42.88 -2.82 -5.85
C GLU A 245 41.81 -2.57 -6.94
N GLU A 246 41.26 -3.64 -7.51
CA GLU A 246 40.31 -3.56 -8.62
C GLU A 246 38.95 -2.94 -8.21
N PRO A 247 38.48 -1.87 -8.88
CA PRO A 247 37.22 -1.19 -8.53
C PRO A 247 35.98 -2.08 -8.55
N ALA A 248 35.86 -2.96 -9.56
CA ALA A 248 34.71 -3.85 -9.69
C ALA A 248 34.65 -4.87 -8.54
N ALA A 249 35.78 -5.51 -8.25
CA ALA A 249 35.90 -6.45 -7.12
C ALA A 249 35.63 -5.76 -5.78
N LEU A 250 36.09 -4.51 -5.59
CA LEU A 250 35.78 -3.74 -4.38
C LEU A 250 34.26 -3.54 -4.22
N VAL A 251 33.57 -3.16 -5.29
CA VAL A 251 32.11 -2.97 -5.26
C VAL A 251 31.41 -4.28 -4.90
N GLU A 252 31.80 -5.41 -5.50
CA GLU A 252 31.23 -6.73 -5.18
C GLU A 252 31.43 -7.11 -3.71
N GLU A 253 32.62 -6.92 -3.15
CA GLU A 253 32.91 -7.21 -1.75
C GLU A 253 32.11 -6.32 -0.77
N LEU A 254 31.90 -5.04 -1.14
CA LEU A 254 31.06 -4.11 -0.39
C LEU A 254 29.58 -4.49 -0.45
N GLU A 255 29.09 -5.00 -1.58
CA GLU A 255 27.72 -5.50 -1.75
C GLU A 255 27.45 -6.72 -0.88
N LEU A 256 28.38 -7.69 -0.88
CA LEU A 256 28.26 -8.90 -0.07
C LEU A 256 28.14 -8.59 1.42
N ARG A 257 28.72 -7.47 1.89
CA ARG A 257 28.74 -7.05 3.30
C ARG A 257 27.80 -5.88 3.62
N HIS A 258 26.92 -5.46 2.71
CA HIS A 258 26.06 -4.31 2.96
C HIS A 258 25.06 -4.57 4.11
N PRO A 259 24.99 -3.73 5.15
CA PRO A 259 24.09 -3.93 6.27
C PRO A 259 22.60 -3.92 5.87
N HIS A 260 21.81 -4.84 6.42
CA HIS A 260 20.37 -4.95 6.18
C HIS A 260 19.53 -4.83 7.46
N GLY A 261 18.26 -4.48 7.29
CA GLY A 261 17.24 -4.53 8.36
C GLY A 261 16.90 -3.19 9.02
N PHE A 262 16.06 -3.26 10.06
CA PHE A 262 15.55 -2.07 10.76
C PHE A 262 16.58 -1.38 11.68
N ARG A 263 17.70 -2.05 11.99
CA ARG A 263 18.74 -1.57 12.93
C ARG A 263 19.80 -0.65 12.32
N VAL A 264 19.79 -0.49 10.99
CA VAL A 264 20.75 0.37 10.31
C VAL A 264 20.47 1.83 10.67
N ASP A 265 21.38 2.45 11.44
CA ASP A 265 21.37 3.90 11.71
C ASP A 265 21.83 4.65 10.45
N PRO A 266 20.94 5.44 9.81
CA PRO A 266 21.29 6.20 8.61
C PRO A 266 22.47 7.16 8.85
N LYS A 267 22.65 7.65 10.08
CA LYS A 267 23.76 8.56 10.44
C LYS A 267 25.11 7.87 10.32
N GLN A 268 25.24 6.66 10.85
CA GLN A 268 26.50 5.91 10.75
C GLN A 268 26.77 5.47 9.31
N MET A 269 25.73 5.07 8.56
CA MET A 269 25.86 4.72 7.14
C MET A 269 26.42 5.90 6.31
N ALA A 270 25.89 7.11 6.51
CA ALA A 270 26.34 8.29 5.76
C ALA A 270 27.81 8.63 6.04
N ALA A 271 28.25 8.46 7.29
CA ALA A 271 29.65 8.64 7.67
C ALA A 271 30.57 7.61 6.96
N THR A 272 30.15 6.34 6.87
CA THR A 272 30.90 5.32 6.12
C THR A 272 30.95 5.65 4.64
N PHE A 273 29.83 6.07 4.04
CA PHE A 273 29.78 6.43 2.61
C PHE A 273 30.72 7.58 2.29
N LEU A 274 30.78 8.59 3.15
CA LEU A 274 31.75 9.67 3.05
C LEU A 274 33.19 9.15 3.12
N ALA A 275 33.51 8.28 4.09
CA ALA A 275 34.85 7.74 4.25
C ALA A 275 35.29 6.89 3.04
N LEU A 276 34.38 6.07 2.49
CA LEU A 276 34.61 5.31 1.26
C LEU A 276 34.89 6.23 0.07
N ALA A 277 34.05 7.26 -0.11
CA ALA A 277 34.21 8.25 -1.18
C ALA A 277 35.53 9.03 -1.07
N GLN A 278 35.97 9.35 0.15
CA GLN A 278 37.26 9.99 0.41
C GLN A 278 38.44 9.06 0.12
N ALA A 279 38.34 7.79 0.48
CA ALA A 279 39.42 6.82 0.32
C ALA A 279 39.61 6.37 -1.13
N ARG A 280 38.52 6.19 -1.88
CA ARG A 280 38.55 5.53 -3.20
C ARG A 280 37.97 6.35 -4.35
N GLY A 281 37.48 7.55 -4.08
CA GLY A 281 37.05 8.44 -5.15
C GLY A 281 35.86 7.87 -5.92
N ARG A 282 36.02 7.79 -7.24
CA ARG A 282 34.98 7.32 -8.18
C ARG A 282 34.76 5.81 -8.17
N ASP A 283 35.75 5.04 -7.72
CA ASP A 283 35.70 3.57 -7.75
C ASP A 283 34.50 3.01 -6.98
N VAL A 284 34.09 3.68 -5.89
CA VAL A 284 32.98 3.26 -5.03
C VAL A 284 31.63 3.85 -5.43
N VAL A 285 31.56 4.73 -6.44
CA VAL A 285 30.30 5.39 -6.80
C VAL A 285 29.19 4.41 -7.21
N PRO A 286 29.43 3.31 -7.95
CA PRO A 286 28.39 2.33 -8.25
C PRO A 286 27.71 1.78 -6.98
N TYR A 287 28.50 1.50 -5.94
CA TYR A 287 28.01 1.08 -4.62
C TYR A 287 27.19 2.18 -3.94
N LEU A 288 27.72 3.41 -3.89
CA LEU A 288 27.04 4.54 -3.23
C LEU A 288 25.69 4.85 -3.88
N LEU A 289 25.60 4.84 -5.21
CA LEU A 289 24.35 5.12 -5.93
C LEU A 289 23.31 4.04 -5.71
N LYS A 290 23.70 2.76 -5.73
CA LYS A 290 22.80 1.64 -5.48
C LYS A 290 22.18 1.71 -4.09
N HIS A 291 22.94 2.18 -3.11
CA HIS A 291 22.52 2.24 -1.71
C HIS A 291 22.19 3.65 -1.20
N ALA A 292 22.02 4.64 -2.07
CA ALA A 292 21.78 6.03 -1.65
C ALA A 292 20.58 6.16 -0.69
N ARG A 293 19.55 5.31 -0.80
CA ARG A 293 18.41 5.30 0.12
C ARG A 293 18.73 4.81 1.54
N SER A 294 19.81 4.06 1.76
CA SER A 294 20.17 3.54 3.07
C SER A 294 20.57 4.64 4.06
N ILE A 295 20.89 5.83 3.55
CA ILE A 295 21.27 7.02 4.34
C ILE A 295 20.12 8.03 4.48
N PHE A 296 18.91 7.67 4.06
CA PHE A 296 17.71 8.50 4.24
C PHE A 296 17.18 8.43 5.68
N PRO A 297 16.77 9.57 6.29
CA PRO A 297 16.07 9.56 7.57
C PRO A 297 14.70 8.87 7.44
N ARG A 298 14.52 7.69 8.05
CA ARG A 298 13.27 6.92 8.00
C ARG A 298 12.06 7.71 8.56
N TRP A 299 10.87 7.34 8.08
CA TRP A 299 9.58 8.03 8.24
C TRP A 299 9.22 8.61 9.64
N ARG A 300 8.48 9.72 9.55
CA ARG A 300 7.97 10.72 10.51
C ARG A 300 7.42 10.30 11.89
N PHE A 301 7.24 9.02 12.20
CA PHE A 301 6.57 8.63 13.47
C PHE A 301 7.49 8.69 14.71
N TRP A 302 8.81 8.90 14.54
CA TRP A 302 9.80 8.68 15.60
C TRP A 302 10.92 9.75 15.68
N GLY A 303 10.57 11.04 15.59
CA GLY A 303 11.43 12.13 16.06
C GLY A 303 12.43 12.72 15.04
N GLY A 304 12.17 13.97 14.64
CA GLY A 304 13.15 14.91 14.08
C GLY A 304 13.62 14.69 12.63
N GLN A 305 13.41 15.70 11.77
CA GLN A 305 14.07 15.81 10.46
C GLN A 305 15.47 16.39 10.67
N ALA A 306 16.49 15.54 10.66
CA ALA A 306 17.86 15.99 10.47
C ALA A 306 18.52 15.07 9.46
N ASP A 307 19.29 15.66 8.55
CA ASP A 307 20.14 14.89 7.66
C ASP A 307 21.03 13.92 8.46
N ALA A 308 21.35 12.79 7.83
CA ALA A 308 22.31 11.85 8.37
C ALA A 308 23.68 12.54 8.57
N LYS A 309 24.33 12.26 9.70
CA LYS A 309 25.66 12.81 10.01
C LYS A 309 26.68 12.28 9.00
N GLY A 310 27.04 13.10 8.01
CA GLY A 310 27.93 12.73 6.90
C GLY A 310 27.35 13.02 5.52
N LEU A 311 26.02 13.18 5.40
CA LEU A 311 25.37 13.50 4.13
C LEU A 311 25.82 14.86 3.58
N VAL A 312 25.74 15.92 4.39
CA VAL A 312 26.13 17.28 3.96
C VAL A 312 27.61 17.33 3.51
N PRO A 313 28.59 16.80 4.27
CA PRO A 313 29.97 16.69 3.78
C PRO A 313 30.12 15.87 2.50
N LEU A 314 29.33 14.80 2.31
CA LEU A 314 29.35 13.99 1.09
C LEU A 314 28.79 14.76 -0.11
N LEU A 315 27.76 15.58 0.08
CA LEU A 315 27.24 16.50 -0.93
C LEU A 315 28.28 17.56 -1.31
N GLU A 316 29.00 18.12 -0.33
CA GLU A 316 30.11 19.05 -0.58
C GLU A 316 31.29 18.40 -1.31
N LEU A 317 31.66 17.18 -0.93
CA LEU A 317 32.68 16.40 -1.63
C LEU A 317 32.26 16.15 -3.09
N SER A 318 31.03 15.70 -3.30
CA SER A 318 30.49 15.42 -4.64
C SER A 318 30.50 16.66 -5.52
N ARG A 319 30.11 17.83 -4.97
CA ARG A 319 30.19 19.12 -5.69
C ARG A 319 31.62 19.49 -6.05
N ARG A 320 32.55 19.47 -5.08
CA ARG A 320 33.96 19.82 -5.31
C ARG A 320 34.64 18.92 -6.34
N LYS A 321 34.20 17.66 -6.45
CA LYS A 321 34.74 16.67 -7.39
C LYS A 321 33.97 16.60 -8.71
N GLY A 322 32.92 17.40 -8.90
CA GLY A 322 32.09 17.39 -10.11
C GLY A 322 31.25 16.12 -10.28
N TRP A 323 30.94 15.41 -9.19
CA TRP A 323 30.14 14.18 -9.23
C TRP A 323 28.65 14.48 -9.16
N LEU A 324 28.13 15.04 -10.26
CA LEU A 324 26.76 15.54 -10.35
C LEU A 324 25.71 14.43 -10.22
N ASP A 325 25.98 13.22 -10.71
CA ASP A 325 25.16 12.03 -10.56
C ASP A 325 24.97 11.62 -9.08
N VAL A 326 26.07 11.58 -8.31
CA VAL A 326 26.04 11.28 -6.86
C VAL A 326 25.34 12.41 -6.11
N TRP A 327 25.74 13.65 -6.34
CA TRP A 327 25.15 14.82 -5.70
C TRP A 327 23.63 14.91 -5.92
N ALA A 328 23.17 14.78 -7.16
CA ALA A 328 21.75 14.86 -7.50
C ALA A 328 20.95 13.67 -6.98
N THR A 329 21.53 12.46 -7.01
CA THR A 329 20.87 11.27 -6.45
C THR A 329 20.68 11.43 -4.95
N LEU A 330 21.73 11.77 -4.20
CA LEU A 330 21.67 11.97 -2.76
C LEU A 330 20.67 13.05 -2.35
N LEU A 331 20.60 14.16 -3.09
CA LEU A 331 19.62 15.21 -2.84
C LEU A 331 18.17 14.75 -3.08
N ARG A 332 17.93 13.92 -4.09
CA ARG A 332 16.59 13.41 -4.39
C ARG A 332 16.15 12.26 -3.50
N THR A 333 17.09 11.40 -3.06
CA THR A 333 16.76 10.16 -2.36
C THR A 333 16.96 10.22 -0.85
N SER A 334 17.86 11.09 -0.38
CA SER A 334 18.49 10.95 0.95
C SER A 334 18.43 12.22 1.79
N ALA A 335 18.40 13.39 1.16
CA ALA A 335 18.33 14.68 1.84
C ALA A 335 16.97 14.95 2.46
N THR A 336 16.93 15.79 3.49
CA THR A 336 15.66 16.35 3.95
C THR A 336 15.11 17.39 2.95
N PRO A 337 13.79 17.68 2.99
CA PRO A 337 13.21 18.78 2.21
C PRO A 337 13.92 20.11 2.41
N GLU A 338 14.40 20.41 3.62
CA GLU A 338 15.09 21.66 3.94
C GLU A 338 16.43 21.77 3.18
N THR A 339 17.25 20.72 3.21
CA THR A 339 18.53 20.67 2.50
C THR A 339 18.35 20.67 0.99
N TRP A 340 17.34 19.96 0.49
CA TRP A 340 16.99 20.00 -0.94
C TRP A 340 16.54 21.40 -1.37
N ASN A 341 15.67 22.06 -0.60
CA ASN A 341 15.20 23.43 -0.89
C ASN A 341 16.33 24.46 -0.84
N ALA A 342 17.23 24.35 0.14
CA ALA A 342 18.40 25.22 0.24
C ALA A 342 19.29 25.13 -1.01
N GLU A 343 19.47 23.93 -1.55
CA GLU A 343 20.27 23.73 -2.77
C GLU A 343 19.57 24.25 -4.03
N VAL A 344 18.25 24.04 -4.15
CA VAL A 344 17.46 24.64 -5.25
C VAL A 344 17.54 26.17 -5.18
N GLN A 345 17.34 26.75 -3.99
CA GLN A 345 17.44 28.20 -3.79
C GLN A 345 18.84 28.73 -4.14
N ARG A 346 19.90 27.99 -3.76
CA ARG A 346 21.29 28.35 -4.11
C ARG A 346 21.50 28.40 -5.62
N LEU A 347 21.01 27.41 -6.36
CA LEU A 347 21.11 27.37 -7.82
C LEU A 347 20.28 28.49 -8.48
N VAL A 348 19.07 28.74 -7.97
CA VAL A 348 18.21 29.83 -8.45
C VAL A 348 18.80 31.21 -8.15
N ALA A 349 19.59 31.36 -7.09
CA ALA A 349 20.29 32.59 -6.76
C ALA A 349 21.63 32.76 -7.49
N ASP A 350 22.19 31.69 -8.08
CA ASP A 350 23.50 31.72 -8.74
C ASP A 350 23.46 32.53 -10.05
N ARG A 351 24.01 33.74 -10.01
CA ARG A 351 24.18 34.64 -11.16
C ARG A 351 25.59 34.61 -11.75
N GLN A 352 26.51 33.87 -11.14
CA GLN A 352 27.91 33.82 -11.55
C GLN A 352 28.16 32.71 -12.56
N SER A 353 27.49 31.57 -12.41
CA SER A 353 27.58 30.45 -13.33
C SER A 353 26.80 30.68 -14.63
N PRO A 354 27.23 30.09 -15.77
CA PRO A 354 26.44 30.09 -17.00
C PRO A 354 25.02 29.54 -16.77
N GLU A 355 24.02 30.19 -17.37
CA GLU A 355 22.62 29.82 -17.15
C GLU A 355 22.31 28.37 -17.58
N ALA A 356 22.95 27.90 -18.65
CA ALA A 356 22.82 26.53 -19.13
C ALA A 356 23.23 25.50 -18.06
N ASP A 357 24.31 25.77 -17.32
CA ASP A 357 24.81 24.87 -16.28
C ASP A 357 23.89 24.89 -15.05
N VAL A 358 23.40 26.07 -14.67
CA VAL A 358 22.39 26.21 -13.60
C VAL A 358 21.13 25.42 -13.94
N ARG A 359 20.63 25.56 -15.17
CA ARG A 359 19.46 24.83 -15.66
C ARG A 359 19.71 23.33 -15.68
N HIS A 360 20.89 22.89 -16.12
CA HIS A 360 21.28 21.48 -16.10
C HIS A 360 21.25 20.91 -14.68
N HIS A 361 21.85 21.60 -13.71
CA HIS A 361 21.83 21.17 -12.31
C HIS A 361 20.42 21.13 -11.72
N LEU A 362 19.57 22.12 -12.01
CA LEU A 362 18.16 22.11 -11.58
C LEU A 362 17.41 20.91 -12.18
N LEU A 363 17.63 20.59 -13.46
CA LEU A 363 17.02 19.42 -14.10
C LEU A 363 17.43 18.10 -13.44
N LEU A 364 18.68 17.98 -12.98
CA LEU A 364 19.13 16.80 -12.25
C LEU A 364 18.43 16.62 -10.89
N LEU A 365 17.99 17.72 -10.26
CA LEU A 365 17.28 17.69 -8.98
C LEU A 365 15.77 17.50 -9.11
N ALA A 366 15.23 17.69 -10.30
CA ALA A 366 13.81 17.52 -10.57
C ALA A 366 13.39 16.04 -10.66
N GLY A 367 12.11 15.79 -10.43
CA GLY A 367 11.48 14.50 -10.58
C GLY A 367 11.43 13.65 -9.30
N VAL A 368 11.18 12.36 -9.50
CA VAL A 368 10.93 11.42 -8.42
C VAL A 368 12.25 10.95 -7.81
N GLY A 369 12.38 11.10 -6.50
CA GLY A 369 13.50 10.56 -5.73
C GLY A 369 13.34 9.08 -5.43
N SER A 370 12.11 8.61 -5.20
CA SER A 370 11.85 7.18 -5.07
C SER A 370 10.49 6.75 -5.54
N GLU A 371 10.41 5.59 -6.18
CA GLU A 371 9.16 4.91 -6.50
C GLU A 371 9.06 3.59 -5.74
N TYR A 372 7.89 3.34 -5.17
CA TYR A 372 7.47 2.05 -4.64
C TYR A 372 6.35 1.54 -5.53
N ASN A 373 6.64 0.50 -6.31
CA ASN A 373 5.68 -0.10 -7.24
C ASN A 373 5.19 -1.43 -6.66
N GLY A 374 3.88 -1.56 -6.47
CA GLY A 374 3.20 -2.80 -6.11
C GLY A 374 2.05 -3.10 -7.09
N PRO A 375 1.45 -4.30 -7.04
CA PRO A 375 0.32 -4.64 -7.89
C PRO A 375 -0.85 -3.66 -7.72
N GLY A 376 -1.11 -2.85 -8.75
CA GLY A 376 -2.20 -1.86 -8.76
C GLY A 376 -1.97 -0.59 -7.92
N PHE A 377 -0.77 -0.36 -7.41
CA PHE A 377 -0.45 0.82 -6.58
C PHE A 377 1.00 1.26 -6.75
N SER A 378 1.23 2.55 -6.93
CA SER A 378 2.57 3.15 -6.97
C SER A 378 2.63 4.36 -6.06
N ILE A 379 3.70 4.49 -5.26
CA ILE A 379 4.03 5.71 -4.51
C ILE A 379 5.30 6.30 -5.08
N ALA A 380 5.20 7.49 -5.64
CA ALA A 380 6.36 8.33 -5.95
C ALA A 380 6.62 9.32 -4.81
N GLN A 381 7.88 9.41 -4.36
CA GLN A 381 8.35 10.42 -3.42
C GLN A 381 9.04 11.55 -4.18
N VAL A 382 8.54 12.76 -3.95
CA VAL A 382 9.05 14.00 -4.53
C VAL A 382 9.27 14.99 -3.39
N HIS A 383 10.38 15.72 -3.39
CA HIS A 383 10.60 16.78 -2.40
C HIS A 383 9.71 18.00 -2.72
N PRO A 384 8.86 18.46 -1.79
CA PRO A 384 8.08 19.67 -2.01
C PRO A 384 8.99 20.89 -1.98
N LEU A 385 8.75 21.85 -2.89
CA LEU A 385 9.37 23.16 -2.83
C LEU A 385 8.75 23.98 -1.71
N GLU A 386 9.54 24.75 -0.98
CA GLU A 386 8.99 25.82 -0.16
C GLU A 386 8.37 26.89 -1.06
N ASP A 387 7.30 27.54 -0.60
CA ASP A 387 6.53 28.49 -1.41
C ASP A 387 7.39 29.66 -1.92
N ALA A 388 8.33 30.15 -1.10
CA ALA A 388 9.27 31.21 -1.51
C ALA A 388 10.27 30.74 -2.57
N VAL A 389 10.77 29.50 -2.45
CA VAL A 389 11.71 28.90 -3.42
C VAL A 389 10.99 28.63 -4.74
N ALA A 390 9.73 28.17 -4.68
CA ALA A 390 8.89 27.99 -5.85
C ALA A 390 8.66 29.31 -6.62
N VAL A 391 8.40 30.41 -5.91
CA VAL A 391 8.31 31.75 -6.52
C VAL A 391 9.62 32.17 -7.17
N ALA A 392 10.75 32.04 -6.47
CA ALA A 392 12.05 32.43 -7.01
C ALA A 392 12.41 31.61 -8.27
N LEU A 393 12.14 30.30 -8.23
CA LEU A 393 12.34 29.42 -9.38
C LEU A 393 11.41 29.80 -10.54
N TYR A 394 10.14 30.11 -10.26
CA TYR A 394 9.18 30.57 -11.26
C TYR A 394 9.60 31.89 -11.93
N GLU A 395 10.05 32.86 -11.15
CA GLU A 395 10.45 34.17 -11.65
C GLU A 395 11.67 34.09 -12.57
N ARG A 396 12.60 33.17 -12.28
CA ARG A 396 13.83 33.01 -13.08
C ARG A 396 13.67 32.03 -14.23
N PHE A 397 13.01 30.90 -14.00
CA PHE A 397 12.90 29.76 -14.91
C PHE A 397 11.45 29.23 -14.96
N PRO A 398 10.50 29.99 -15.52
CA PRO A 398 9.08 29.63 -15.52
C PRO A 398 8.79 28.31 -16.25
N ASP A 399 9.58 27.99 -17.27
CA ASP A 399 9.49 26.72 -18.01
C ASP A 399 9.85 25.50 -17.16
N LEU A 400 10.81 25.61 -16.24
CA LEU A 400 11.14 24.54 -15.29
C LEU A 400 9.98 24.28 -14.32
N MET A 401 9.31 25.33 -13.85
CA MET A 401 8.12 25.21 -13.00
C MET A 401 6.93 24.61 -13.74
N ARG A 402 6.73 24.95 -15.03
CA ARG A 402 5.66 24.37 -15.87
C ARG A 402 5.88 22.89 -16.18
N GLY A 403 7.13 22.44 -16.23
CA GLY A 403 7.49 21.07 -16.58
C GLY A 403 8.08 20.28 -15.39
N PRO A 404 9.41 20.09 -15.33
CA PRO A 404 10.06 19.18 -14.38
C PRO A 404 9.75 19.44 -12.90
N TYR A 405 9.63 20.70 -12.50
CA TYR A 405 9.35 21.08 -11.11
C TYR A 405 7.87 21.15 -10.76
N ARG A 406 6.96 20.96 -11.72
CA ARG A 406 5.51 21.06 -11.52
C ARG A 406 5.04 20.18 -10.36
N MET A 407 5.52 18.94 -10.29
CA MET A 407 5.18 18.00 -9.21
C MET A 407 5.74 18.39 -7.84
N HIS A 408 6.82 19.18 -7.81
CA HIS A 408 7.40 19.70 -6.58
C HIS A 408 6.60 20.87 -6.00
N ALA A 409 5.73 21.50 -6.79
CA ALA A 409 4.75 22.49 -6.36
C ALA A 409 3.34 21.89 -6.20
N SER A 410 3.24 20.64 -5.71
CA SER A 410 1.96 20.00 -5.43
C SER A 410 1.49 20.35 -4.03
N ALA A 411 0.38 21.09 -3.93
CA ALA A 411 -0.25 21.39 -2.65
C ALA A 411 -0.60 20.08 -1.90
N TRP A 412 -0.15 19.96 -0.65
CA TRP A 412 -0.39 18.79 0.23
C TRP A 412 -0.83 19.23 1.64
N TRP A 413 -1.20 18.29 2.52
CA TRP A 413 -1.75 18.62 3.85
C TRP A 413 -0.85 19.46 4.77
N HIS A 414 0.39 19.78 4.39
CA HIS A 414 1.29 20.68 5.13
C HIS A 414 1.63 21.99 4.38
N GLN A 415 1.17 22.19 3.14
CA GLN A 415 1.56 23.35 2.31
C GLN A 415 0.54 23.72 1.22
N GLY A 416 0.19 25.02 1.14
CA GLY A 416 -0.85 25.54 0.21
C GLY A 416 -0.34 26.38 -0.98
N TYR A 417 0.90 26.86 -1.00
CA TYR A 417 1.49 27.70 -2.06
C TYR A 417 0.76 29.05 -2.38
N PRO A 418 0.38 29.86 -1.39
CA PRO A 418 -0.31 31.13 -1.64
C PRO A 418 0.54 32.15 -2.42
N LYS A 419 1.86 32.22 -2.21
CA LYS A 419 2.72 33.19 -2.90
C LYS A 419 2.92 32.81 -4.36
N LEU A 420 3.20 31.54 -4.65
CA LEU A 420 3.27 31.05 -6.03
C LEU A 420 1.93 31.27 -6.75
N SER A 421 0.81 30.92 -6.11
CA SER A 421 -0.54 31.10 -6.67
C SER A 421 -0.81 32.55 -7.05
N ALA A 422 -0.51 33.50 -6.15
CA ALA A 422 -0.65 34.93 -6.43
C ALA A 422 0.20 35.36 -7.63
N ARG A 423 1.45 34.89 -7.71
CA ARG A 423 2.37 35.29 -8.79
C ARG A 423 1.98 34.71 -10.16
N VAL A 424 1.49 33.46 -10.22
CA VAL A 424 1.03 32.88 -11.49
C VAL A 424 -0.29 33.52 -11.95
N LEU A 425 -1.17 33.91 -11.03
CA LEU A 425 -2.39 34.65 -11.33
C LEU A 425 -2.08 36.05 -11.88
N GLU A 426 -1.14 36.77 -11.27
CA GLU A 426 -0.66 38.07 -11.74
C GLU A 426 -0.10 38.01 -13.18
N ARG A 427 0.62 36.93 -13.50
CA ARG A 427 1.20 36.70 -14.83
C ARG A 427 0.24 36.04 -15.82
N GLN A 428 -0.98 35.71 -15.39
CA GLN A 428 -1.95 34.93 -16.17
C GLN A 428 -1.33 33.64 -16.74
N ASP A 429 -0.50 32.96 -15.94
CA ASP A 429 0.14 31.71 -16.35
C ASP A 429 -0.83 30.54 -16.21
N GLU A 430 -1.65 30.49 -17.23
CA GLU A 430 -2.74 29.56 -17.40
C GLU A 430 -2.35 28.09 -17.10
N LEU A 431 -1.22 27.60 -17.60
CA LEU A 431 -0.83 26.20 -17.40
C LEU A 431 -0.60 25.87 -15.93
N LEU A 432 0.03 26.78 -15.19
CA LEU A 432 0.25 26.60 -13.76
C LEU A 432 -1.00 26.86 -12.92
N ILE A 433 -1.85 27.80 -13.33
CA ILE A 433 -3.14 28.05 -12.66
C ILE A 433 -4.00 26.78 -12.68
N ASP A 434 -4.15 26.13 -13.84
CA ASP A 434 -4.94 24.89 -13.96
C ASP A 434 -4.32 23.76 -13.13
N TYR A 435 -2.99 23.64 -13.14
CA TYR A 435 -2.29 22.64 -12.33
C TYR A 435 -2.49 22.87 -10.82
N LEU A 436 -2.30 24.10 -10.33
CA LEU A 436 -2.49 24.43 -8.92
C LEU A 436 -3.94 24.24 -8.49
N ALA A 437 -4.91 24.55 -9.37
CA ALA A 437 -6.32 24.25 -9.15
C ALA A 437 -6.58 22.75 -9.05
N SER A 438 -5.96 21.93 -9.91
CA SER A 438 -6.07 20.46 -9.87
C SER A 438 -5.64 19.86 -8.54
N ARG A 439 -4.61 20.44 -7.90
CA ARG A 439 -4.10 19.99 -6.60
C ARG A 439 -4.91 20.57 -5.45
N SER A 440 -5.28 21.84 -5.55
CA SER A 440 -5.98 22.56 -4.49
C SER A 440 -7.42 22.06 -4.32
N ALA A 441 -8.06 21.62 -5.41
CA ALA A 441 -9.41 21.07 -5.38
C ALA A 441 -9.49 19.61 -4.89
N LEU A 442 -8.39 19.00 -4.42
CA LEU A 442 -8.37 17.64 -3.86
C LEU A 442 -8.35 17.58 -2.33
N GLN A 443 -8.06 18.70 -1.66
CA GLN A 443 -7.81 18.69 -0.21
C GLN A 443 -9.00 19.27 0.57
N PRO A 444 -9.57 18.50 1.52
CA PRO A 444 -10.52 19.03 2.49
C PRO A 444 -9.81 19.98 3.46
N LEU A 445 -10.33 21.21 3.62
CA LEU A 445 -9.63 22.25 4.39
C LEU A 445 -9.44 21.92 5.88
N HIS A 446 -10.31 21.10 6.47
CA HIS A 446 -10.22 20.71 7.87
C HIS A 446 -9.06 19.73 8.17
N VAL A 447 -8.55 19.00 7.17
CA VAL A 447 -7.42 18.07 7.30
C VAL A 447 -6.09 18.74 6.97
N ALA A 448 -6.13 19.83 6.19
CA ALA A 448 -4.94 20.57 5.80
C ALA A 448 -4.37 21.43 6.93
N ARG A 449 -3.04 21.54 6.99
CA ARG A 449 -2.28 22.45 7.85
C ARG A 449 -1.22 23.15 6.97
N PRO A 450 -0.83 24.40 7.27
CA PRO A 450 -1.64 25.39 7.96
C PRO A 450 -2.91 25.72 7.13
N GLN A 451 -4.07 25.74 7.79
CA GLN A 451 -5.37 25.95 7.12
C GLN A 451 -5.47 27.31 6.41
N SER A 452 -4.82 28.35 6.93
CA SER A 452 -4.87 29.70 6.38
C SER A 452 -4.23 29.83 5.00
N GLN A 453 -3.07 29.21 4.78
CA GLN A 453 -2.40 29.22 3.47
C GLN A 453 -3.23 28.49 2.40
N TRP A 454 -3.87 27.41 2.82
CA TRP A 454 -4.79 26.62 2.00
C TRP A 454 -6.03 27.41 1.60
N GLN A 455 -6.66 28.06 2.58
CA GLN A 455 -7.83 28.90 2.35
C GLN A 455 -7.50 30.04 1.37
N GLN A 456 -6.38 30.76 1.56
CA GLN A 456 -5.94 31.83 0.66
C GLN A 456 -5.80 31.35 -0.79
N THR A 457 -5.18 30.19 -0.99
CA THR A 457 -4.97 29.62 -2.32
C THR A 457 -6.27 29.19 -2.97
N VAL A 458 -7.12 28.49 -2.22
CA VAL A 458 -8.45 28.05 -2.70
C VAL A 458 -9.32 29.25 -3.04
N ASP A 459 -9.30 30.32 -2.25
CA ASP A 459 -10.09 31.52 -2.51
C ASP A 459 -9.60 32.28 -3.74
N ALA A 460 -8.29 32.49 -3.89
CA ALA A 460 -7.71 33.16 -5.04
C ALA A 460 -8.02 32.41 -6.35
N LEU A 461 -7.86 31.08 -6.36
CA LEU A 461 -8.19 30.25 -7.52
C LEU A 461 -9.71 30.24 -7.78
N SER A 462 -10.55 30.16 -6.75
CA SER A 462 -12.01 30.22 -6.92
C SER A 462 -12.44 31.53 -7.57
N GLN A 463 -11.90 32.67 -7.12
CA GLN A 463 -12.19 33.98 -7.68
C GLN A 463 -11.75 34.08 -9.15
N TYR A 464 -10.58 33.53 -9.50
CA TYR A 464 -10.12 33.47 -10.88
C TYR A 464 -11.11 32.71 -11.77
N PHE A 465 -11.52 31.50 -11.36
CA PHE A 465 -12.45 30.69 -12.15
C PHE A 465 -13.85 31.31 -12.23
N GLU A 466 -14.33 31.97 -11.19
CA GLU A 466 -15.61 32.70 -11.20
C GLU A 466 -15.61 33.91 -12.15
N ALA A 467 -14.44 34.52 -12.40
CA ALA A 467 -14.32 35.66 -13.30
C ALA A 467 -14.23 35.26 -14.79
N LEU A 468 -14.09 33.96 -15.11
CA LEU A 468 -13.97 33.49 -16.49
C LEU A 468 -15.31 33.58 -17.23
N PRO A 469 -15.30 33.96 -18.53
CA PRO A 469 -16.52 33.97 -19.34
C PRO A 469 -17.16 32.58 -19.46
N GLU A 470 -18.46 32.51 -19.16
CA GLU A 470 -19.26 31.29 -19.24
C GLU A 470 -19.67 30.94 -20.69
N LYS A 471 -20.03 31.98 -21.47
CA LYS A 471 -20.66 31.83 -22.79
C LYS A 471 -19.71 31.38 -23.90
N ASP A 472 -18.43 31.73 -23.81
CA ASP A 472 -17.43 31.47 -24.85
C ASP A 472 -16.70 30.13 -24.67
N GLY A 473 -17.13 29.29 -23.72
CA GLY A 473 -16.48 28.02 -23.42
C GLY A 473 -15.16 28.13 -22.66
N THR A 474 -14.68 29.36 -22.38
CA THR A 474 -13.43 29.58 -21.65
C THR A 474 -13.47 28.91 -20.28
N PHE A 475 -14.49 29.16 -19.45
CA PHE A 475 -14.64 28.47 -18.17
C PHE A 475 -14.55 26.95 -18.32
N ALA A 476 -15.31 26.37 -19.26
CA ALA A 476 -15.39 24.93 -19.47
C ALA A 476 -14.01 24.32 -19.76
N ARG A 477 -13.26 24.95 -20.68
CA ARG A 477 -11.93 24.50 -21.09
C ARG A 477 -10.90 24.60 -19.97
N ARG A 478 -10.92 25.69 -19.20
CA ARG A 478 -10.03 25.87 -18.05
C ARG A 478 -10.33 24.84 -16.95
N ALA A 479 -11.61 24.68 -16.65
CA ALA A 479 -12.07 23.79 -15.60
C ALA A 479 -11.82 22.32 -15.97
N SER A 480 -12.06 21.91 -17.22
CA SER A 480 -11.76 20.56 -17.70
C SER A 480 -10.27 20.26 -17.63
N ASN A 481 -9.40 21.18 -18.06
CA ASN A 481 -7.95 21.03 -17.94
C ASN A 481 -7.52 20.77 -16.49
N ALA A 482 -8.01 21.59 -15.54
CA ALA A 482 -7.70 21.42 -14.12
C ALA A 482 -8.23 20.07 -13.58
N LEU A 483 -9.46 19.69 -13.91
CA LEU A 483 -10.06 18.44 -13.46
C LEU A 483 -9.38 17.20 -14.06
N SER A 484 -8.95 17.25 -15.31
CA SER A 484 -8.26 16.15 -16.00
C SER A 484 -6.85 15.90 -15.47
N MET A 485 -6.21 16.89 -14.83
CA MET A 485 -4.92 16.74 -14.15
C MET A 485 -5.03 16.12 -12.73
N MET A 486 -6.24 15.87 -12.23
CA MET A 486 -6.44 15.22 -10.93
C MET A 486 -5.99 13.75 -10.97
N PRO A 487 -5.17 13.28 -10.02
CA PRO A 487 -4.72 11.89 -10.01
C PRO A 487 -5.89 10.93 -9.78
N ALA A 488 -5.78 9.70 -10.28
CA ALA A 488 -6.77 8.66 -9.99
C ALA A 488 -6.90 8.41 -8.48
N TYR A 489 -8.11 8.07 -8.02
CA TYR A 489 -8.42 7.66 -6.64
C TYR A 489 -8.10 8.66 -5.51
N SER A 490 -7.68 9.89 -5.84
CA SER A 490 -7.28 10.91 -4.87
C SER A 490 -8.42 11.51 -4.01
N MET A 491 -9.70 11.26 -4.34
CA MET A 491 -10.87 11.82 -3.65
C MET A 491 -11.73 10.80 -2.88
N SER A 492 -11.36 9.51 -2.90
CA SER A 492 -12.27 8.37 -2.63
C SER A 492 -13.10 8.47 -1.33
N TYR A 493 -12.46 8.65 -0.18
CA TYR A 493 -13.16 8.62 1.12
C TYR A 493 -13.60 9.99 1.63
N THR A 494 -13.29 11.07 0.90
CA THR A 494 -13.45 12.45 1.39
C THR A 494 -14.32 13.32 0.49
N TYR A 495 -14.85 12.82 -0.63
CA TYR A 495 -15.58 13.61 -1.63
C TYR A 495 -16.69 14.50 -1.04
N ASP A 496 -17.58 13.94 -0.22
CA ASP A 496 -18.68 14.72 0.38
C ASP A 496 -18.17 15.81 1.35
N VAL A 497 -17.08 15.54 2.05
CA VAL A 497 -16.48 16.49 2.99
C VAL A 497 -15.69 17.56 2.25
N LEU A 498 -15.04 17.19 1.14
CA LEU A 498 -14.34 18.08 0.24
C LEU A 498 -15.31 19.11 -0.34
N LEU A 499 -16.43 18.69 -0.91
CA LEU A 499 -17.44 19.61 -1.46
C LEU A 499 -18.03 20.57 -0.42
N LYS A 500 -18.10 20.14 0.85
CA LYS A 500 -18.55 21.00 1.97
C LYS A 500 -17.50 22.01 2.44
N SER A 501 -16.21 21.66 2.33
CA SER A 501 -15.13 22.47 2.91
C SER A 501 -14.31 23.25 1.88
N ASN A 502 -14.34 22.89 0.60
CA ASN A 502 -13.48 23.48 -0.43
C ASN A 502 -14.34 24.18 -1.49
N ARG A 503 -14.30 25.52 -1.52
CA ARG A 503 -15.10 26.36 -2.43
C ARG A 503 -14.76 26.07 -3.90
N LEU A 504 -13.48 25.91 -4.23
CA LEU A 504 -13.03 25.62 -5.59
C LEU A 504 -13.58 24.27 -6.06
N ALA A 505 -13.49 23.23 -5.24
CA ALA A 505 -14.06 21.92 -5.57
C ALA A 505 -15.58 22.03 -5.80
N ARG A 506 -16.31 22.76 -4.96
CA ARG A 506 -17.75 22.97 -5.13
C ARG A 506 -18.08 23.74 -6.42
N LEU A 507 -17.29 24.75 -6.76
CA LEU A 507 -17.42 25.50 -8.01
C LEU A 507 -17.32 24.55 -9.21
N LEU A 508 -16.23 23.79 -9.29
CA LEU A 508 -15.91 22.91 -10.43
C LEU A 508 -16.86 21.70 -10.55
N PHE A 509 -17.28 21.09 -9.43
CA PHE A 509 -18.07 19.85 -9.44
C PHE A 509 -19.60 20.01 -9.31
N GLU A 510 -20.09 21.13 -8.76
CA GLU A 510 -21.53 21.29 -8.48
C GLU A 510 -22.13 22.56 -9.07
N ARG A 511 -21.48 23.73 -8.91
CA ARG A 511 -22.08 25.01 -9.29
C ARG A 511 -22.02 25.27 -10.80
N SER A 512 -20.96 24.83 -11.47
CA SER A 512 -20.71 25.18 -12.87
C SER A 512 -21.08 24.07 -13.86
N THR A 513 -21.95 23.13 -13.47
CA THR A 513 -22.26 21.96 -14.31
C THR A 513 -22.85 22.33 -15.68
N ASP A 514 -23.62 23.41 -15.77
CA ASP A 514 -24.20 23.89 -17.03
C ASP A 514 -23.18 24.55 -17.96
N PHE A 515 -22.07 25.04 -17.43
CA PHE A 515 -21.05 25.73 -18.23
C PHE A 515 -20.25 24.74 -19.07
N TYR A 516 -20.09 23.48 -18.66
CA TYR A 516 -19.41 22.49 -19.48
C TYR A 516 -20.13 22.19 -20.81
N LEU A 517 -21.43 22.51 -20.92
CA LEU A 517 -22.18 22.34 -22.17
C LEU A 517 -21.80 23.34 -23.27
N SER A 518 -20.97 24.36 -22.98
CA SER A 518 -20.53 25.34 -23.98
C SER A 518 -19.29 24.91 -24.78
N ASP A 519 -18.63 23.80 -24.43
CA ASP A 519 -17.44 23.29 -25.12
C ASP A 519 -17.43 21.76 -25.20
N SER A 520 -17.44 21.21 -26.42
CA SER A 520 -17.54 19.76 -26.63
C SER A 520 -16.28 19.00 -26.22
N GLN A 521 -15.10 19.58 -26.46
CA GLN A 521 -13.82 18.98 -26.10
C GLN A 521 -13.69 18.83 -24.58
N SER A 522 -14.09 19.86 -23.83
CA SER A 522 -14.09 19.84 -22.37
C SER A 522 -14.86 18.65 -21.80
N VAL A 523 -16.05 18.36 -22.32
CA VAL A 523 -16.85 17.21 -21.87
C VAL A 523 -16.18 15.88 -22.20
N ARG A 524 -15.52 15.79 -23.36
CA ARG A 524 -14.72 14.62 -23.73
C ARG A 524 -13.55 14.41 -22.77
N ASP A 525 -12.81 15.47 -22.44
CA ASP A 525 -11.70 15.40 -21.49
C ASP A 525 -12.19 14.91 -20.11
N LEU A 526 -13.37 15.36 -19.66
CA LEU A 526 -13.95 14.88 -18.40
C LEU A 526 -14.31 13.38 -18.44
N LEU A 527 -14.77 12.86 -19.58
CA LEU A 527 -15.05 11.43 -19.77
C LEU A 527 -13.77 10.58 -19.75
N GLU A 528 -12.69 11.10 -20.32
CA GLU A 528 -11.38 10.45 -20.43
C GLU A 528 -10.52 10.62 -19.17
N SER A 529 -10.93 11.48 -18.23
CA SER A 529 -10.21 11.74 -16.98
C SER A 529 -9.90 10.46 -16.20
N PRO A 530 -8.70 10.31 -15.61
CA PRO A 530 -8.36 9.16 -14.76
C PRO A 530 -9.09 9.19 -13.41
N GLN A 531 -9.74 10.29 -13.03
CA GLN A 531 -10.45 10.44 -11.77
C GLN A 531 -11.93 10.09 -11.91
N ILE A 532 -12.39 9.07 -11.17
CA ILE A 532 -13.76 8.54 -11.23
C ILE A 532 -14.85 9.60 -10.90
N HIS A 533 -14.54 10.57 -10.04
CA HIS A 533 -15.48 11.65 -9.69
C HIS A 533 -15.64 12.66 -10.83
N VAL A 534 -14.58 12.88 -11.62
CA VAL A 534 -14.61 13.75 -12.82
C VAL A 534 -15.42 13.07 -13.92
N GLN A 535 -15.23 11.76 -14.13
CA GLN A 535 -16.10 11.00 -15.04
C GLN A 535 -17.57 11.03 -14.60
N ALA A 536 -17.83 10.92 -13.28
CA ALA A 536 -19.19 11.04 -12.75
C ALA A 536 -19.79 12.44 -12.99
N LEU A 537 -18.99 13.51 -12.93
CA LEU A 537 -19.40 14.84 -13.36
C LEU A 537 -19.78 14.84 -14.86
N ALA A 538 -18.96 14.28 -15.74
CA ALA A 538 -19.25 14.18 -17.17
C ALA A 538 -20.59 13.47 -17.44
N PHE A 539 -20.85 12.33 -16.78
CA PHE A 539 -22.12 11.62 -16.91
C PHE A 539 -23.31 12.45 -16.41
N ARG A 540 -23.15 13.20 -15.32
CA ARG A 540 -24.20 14.11 -14.84
C ARG A 540 -24.47 15.22 -15.85
N VAL A 541 -23.44 15.83 -16.44
CA VAL A 541 -23.57 16.89 -17.45
C VAL A 541 -24.27 16.35 -18.70
N LEU A 542 -23.83 15.21 -19.23
CA LEU A 542 -24.40 14.59 -20.42
C LEU A 542 -25.80 14.00 -20.21
N GLY A 543 -26.16 13.65 -18.97
CA GLY A 543 -27.47 13.09 -18.62
C GLY A 543 -28.55 14.13 -18.30
N ARG A 544 -28.27 15.43 -18.42
CA ARG A 544 -29.25 16.50 -18.17
C ARG A 544 -30.34 16.52 -19.24
N ASP A 545 -31.53 16.97 -18.87
CA ASP A 545 -32.58 17.24 -19.85
C ASP A 545 -32.35 18.60 -20.53
N ASP A 546 -31.31 18.67 -21.37
CA ASP A 546 -30.89 19.84 -22.14
C ASP A 546 -30.56 19.39 -23.57
N SER A 547 -30.99 20.15 -24.58
CA SER A 547 -30.74 19.82 -25.99
C SER A 547 -29.24 19.77 -26.32
N ARG A 548 -28.43 20.65 -25.72
CA ARG A 548 -26.97 20.66 -25.86
C ARG A 548 -26.36 19.40 -25.27
N ALA A 549 -26.85 18.96 -24.10
CA ALA A 549 -26.39 17.73 -23.46
C ALA A 549 -26.67 16.50 -24.34
N ARG A 550 -27.84 16.44 -24.99
CA ARG A 550 -28.18 15.37 -25.96
C ARG A 550 -27.25 15.37 -27.17
N THR A 551 -26.99 16.53 -27.76
CA THR A 551 -26.05 16.66 -28.88
C THR A 551 -24.63 16.22 -28.49
N LEU A 552 -24.13 16.68 -27.34
CA LEU A 552 -22.80 16.32 -26.85
C LEU A 552 -22.69 14.83 -26.48
N ALA A 553 -23.77 14.24 -25.94
CA ALA A 553 -23.81 12.81 -25.63
C ALA A 553 -23.71 11.97 -26.91
N ALA A 554 -24.41 12.37 -27.98
CA ALA A 554 -24.33 11.72 -29.29
C ALA A 554 -22.92 11.79 -29.91
N GLN A 555 -22.22 12.90 -29.71
CA GLN A 555 -20.83 13.07 -30.19
C GLN A 555 -19.82 12.18 -29.45
N ASN A 556 -20.15 11.68 -28.25
CA ASN A 556 -19.26 10.88 -27.40
C ASN A 556 -19.74 9.42 -27.21
N VAL A 557 -20.50 8.89 -28.17
CA VAL A 557 -21.01 7.50 -28.14
C VAL A 557 -19.90 6.47 -28.01
N ASP A 558 -18.73 6.73 -28.60
CA ASP A 558 -17.55 5.87 -28.55
C ASP A 558 -17.05 5.63 -27.12
N LEU A 559 -17.09 6.66 -26.28
CA LEU A 559 -16.72 6.59 -24.86
C LEU A 559 -17.88 6.09 -24.00
N LEU A 560 -19.11 6.53 -24.28
CA LEU A 560 -20.29 6.14 -23.51
C LEU A 560 -20.61 4.65 -23.61
N GLN A 561 -20.45 4.02 -24.78
CA GLN A 561 -20.71 2.59 -24.93
C GLN A 561 -19.80 1.72 -24.05
N ALA A 562 -18.55 2.14 -23.82
CA ALA A 562 -17.59 1.40 -22.99
C ALA A 562 -18.01 1.39 -21.51
N THR A 563 -18.84 2.36 -21.08
CA THR A 563 -19.33 2.45 -19.71
C THR A 563 -20.31 1.33 -19.33
N LEU A 564 -20.96 0.71 -20.32
CA LEU A 564 -21.89 -0.40 -20.12
C LEU A 564 -21.15 -1.68 -19.68
N LEU A 565 -19.93 -1.90 -20.16
CA LEU A 565 -19.16 -3.13 -19.88
C LEU A 565 -18.14 -2.98 -18.74
N ARG A 566 -17.65 -1.76 -18.48
CA ARG A 566 -16.63 -1.56 -17.45
C ARG A 566 -17.20 -1.62 -16.02
N PRO A 567 -16.41 -2.04 -15.01
CA PRO A 567 -16.82 -1.99 -13.62
C PRO A 567 -17.12 -0.55 -13.17
N LEU A 568 -18.33 -0.29 -12.68
CA LEU A 568 -18.73 1.00 -12.13
C LEU A 568 -19.52 0.80 -10.84
N HIS A 569 -19.36 1.74 -9.92
CA HIS A 569 -20.25 1.82 -8.77
C HIS A 569 -21.69 2.08 -9.23
N ARG A 570 -22.68 1.47 -8.57
CA ARG A 570 -24.10 1.51 -8.96
C ARG A 570 -24.59 2.94 -9.22
N ARG A 571 -24.26 3.88 -8.33
CA ARG A 571 -24.65 5.30 -8.47
C ARG A 571 -24.08 5.96 -9.74
N THR A 572 -22.80 5.74 -10.02
CA THR A 572 -22.13 6.25 -11.22
C THR A 572 -22.70 5.62 -12.49
N ARG A 573 -23.05 4.34 -12.44
CA ARG A 573 -23.69 3.64 -13.56
C ARG A 573 -25.06 4.23 -13.90
N MET A 574 -25.85 4.61 -12.90
CA MET A 574 -27.14 5.29 -13.15
C MET A 574 -26.95 6.64 -13.85
N MET A 575 -25.89 7.40 -13.50
CA MET A 575 -25.55 8.63 -14.21
C MET A 575 -25.14 8.34 -15.65
N ALA A 576 -24.32 7.29 -15.87
CA ALA A 576 -23.92 6.87 -17.20
C ALA A 576 -25.12 6.44 -18.06
N PHE A 577 -26.12 5.75 -17.49
CA PHE A 577 -27.36 5.41 -18.21
C PHE A 577 -28.13 6.64 -18.66
N ALA A 578 -28.19 7.71 -17.86
CA ALA A 578 -28.80 8.96 -18.28
C ALA A 578 -28.06 9.62 -19.46
N ALA A 579 -26.72 9.60 -19.45
CA ALA A 579 -25.92 10.07 -20.58
C ALA A 579 -26.13 9.21 -21.85
N VAL A 580 -26.14 7.88 -21.69
CA VAL A 580 -26.39 6.92 -22.77
C VAL A 580 -27.80 7.10 -23.36
N ARG A 581 -28.80 7.35 -22.51
CA ARG A 581 -30.17 7.70 -22.92
C ARG A 581 -30.17 8.92 -23.83
N ASN A 582 -29.55 10.00 -23.39
CA ASN A 582 -29.47 11.23 -24.17
C ASN A 582 -28.77 11.03 -25.52
N ALA A 583 -27.67 10.26 -25.55
CA ALA A 583 -26.99 9.91 -26.79
C ALA A 583 -27.88 9.09 -27.74
N ALA A 584 -28.60 8.09 -27.20
CA ALA A 584 -29.47 7.22 -27.99
C ALA A 584 -30.74 7.91 -28.49
N LEU A 585 -31.26 8.92 -27.78
CA LEU A 585 -32.44 9.67 -28.21
C LEU A 585 -32.12 10.82 -29.17
N ALA A 586 -30.85 11.19 -29.32
CA ALA A 586 -30.43 12.30 -30.18
C ALA A 586 -30.27 11.90 -31.66
N ASP A 587 -29.85 10.67 -31.92
CA ASP A 587 -29.51 10.20 -33.27
C ASP A 587 -29.76 8.68 -33.41
N GLU A 588 -30.36 8.24 -34.53
CA GLU A 588 -30.68 6.83 -34.76
C GLU A 588 -29.41 5.97 -34.94
N ALA A 589 -28.34 6.52 -35.51
CA ALA A 589 -27.09 5.77 -35.67
C ALA A 589 -26.40 5.53 -34.32
N ALA A 590 -26.38 6.54 -33.43
CA ALA A 590 -25.99 6.40 -32.03
C ALA A 590 -26.85 5.36 -31.30
N ALA A 591 -28.18 5.44 -31.46
CA ALA A 591 -29.14 4.50 -30.87
C ALA A 591 -28.84 3.06 -31.27
N ARG A 592 -28.57 2.81 -32.56
CA ARG A 592 -28.26 1.48 -33.09
C ARG A 592 -26.99 0.90 -32.45
N ARG A 593 -25.92 1.69 -32.33
CA ARG A 593 -24.65 1.27 -31.70
C ARG A 593 -24.84 0.97 -30.22
N LEU A 594 -25.51 1.86 -29.49
CA LEU A 594 -25.73 1.71 -28.06
C LEU A 594 -26.66 0.54 -27.75
N LEU A 595 -27.75 0.37 -28.49
CA LEU A 595 -28.71 -0.72 -28.30
C LEU A 595 -28.03 -2.10 -28.47
N ALA A 596 -27.15 -2.26 -29.46
CA ALA A 596 -26.38 -3.48 -29.63
C ALA A 596 -25.53 -3.77 -28.37
N ARG A 597 -24.84 -2.75 -27.85
CA ARG A 597 -24.02 -2.90 -26.64
C ARG A 597 -24.86 -3.15 -25.38
N MET A 598 -26.05 -2.55 -25.26
CA MET A 598 -26.98 -2.81 -24.16
C MET A 598 -27.43 -4.27 -24.15
N LYS A 599 -27.75 -4.84 -25.32
CA LYS A 599 -28.11 -6.26 -25.48
C LYS A 599 -26.98 -7.19 -25.02
N GLU A 600 -25.74 -6.93 -25.45
CA GLU A 600 -24.56 -7.67 -24.96
C GLU A 600 -24.39 -7.56 -23.44
N THR A 601 -24.71 -6.41 -22.87
CA THR A 601 -24.51 -6.17 -21.43
C THR A 601 -25.49 -6.99 -20.57
N LEU A 602 -26.69 -7.32 -21.10
CA LEU A 602 -27.65 -8.17 -20.39
C LEU A 602 -27.13 -9.59 -20.16
N THR A 603 -26.22 -10.08 -21.00
CA THR A 603 -25.63 -11.42 -20.88
C THR A 603 -24.51 -11.50 -19.86
N LEU A 604 -24.09 -10.37 -19.26
CA LEU A 604 -23.06 -10.38 -18.22
C LEU A 604 -23.52 -11.19 -16.98
N PRO A 605 -22.64 -12.01 -16.39
CA PRO A 605 -22.95 -12.82 -15.20
C PRO A 605 -23.01 -12.00 -13.90
N ASP A 606 -22.74 -10.69 -13.96
CA ASP A 606 -22.72 -9.81 -12.79
C ASP A 606 -24.12 -9.62 -12.19
N ARG A 607 -24.36 -10.26 -11.04
CA ARG A 607 -25.61 -10.15 -10.26
C ARG A 607 -25.83 -8.75 -9.67
N ARG A 608 -24.80 -7.92 -9.56
CA ARG A 608 -24.89 -6.54 -9.05
C ARG A 608 -25.17 -5.52 -10.15
N TYR A 609 -25.22 -5.95 -11.42
CA TYR A 609 -25.54 -5.10 -12.54
C TYR A 609 -27.02 -4.66 -12.48
N PRO A 610 -27.36 -3.36 -12.64
CA PRO A 610 -28.74 -2.85 -12.64
C PRO A 610 -29.48 -3.21 -13.95
N LYS A 611 -29.80 -4.50 -14.13
CA LYS A 611 -30.39 -5.03 -15.38
C LYS A 611 -31.79 -4.47 -15.65
N GLU A 612 -32.61 -4.26 -14.62
CA GLU A 612 -33.96 -3.68 -14.77
C GLU A 612 -33.91 -2.27 -15.38
N GLN A 613 -33.01 -1.42 -14.88
CA GLN A 613 -32.84 -0.06 -15.38
C GLN A 613 -32.28 -0.07 -16.82
N LEU A 614 -31.42 -1.04 -17.15
CA LEU A 614 -30.93 -1.23 -18.51
C LEU A 614 -32.06 -1.67 -19.47
N VAL A 615 -32.95 -2.58 -19.04
CA VAL A 615 -34.13 -2.98 -19.82
C VAL A 615 -35.08 -1.80 -20.04
N GLY A 616 -35.33 -0.99 -19.00
CA GLY A 616 -36.13 0.23 -19.12
C GLY A 616 -35.55 1.22 -20.14
N LEU A 617 -34.24 1.42 -20.12
CA LEU A 617 -33.54 2.23 -21.11
C LEU A 617 -33.68 1.68 -22.54
N MET A 618 -33.50 0.37 -22.73
CA MET A 618 -33.68 -0.27 -24.03
C MET A 618 -35.11 -0.09 -24.56
N ALA A 619 -36.11 -0.25 -23.69
CA ALA A 619 -37.52 -0.07 -24.06
C ALA A 619 -37.80 1.37 -24.50
N GLU A 620 -37.24 2.37 -23.82
CA GLU A 620 -37.37 3.77 -24.20
C GLU A 620 -36.74 4.06 -25.57
N VAL A 621 -35.52 3.56 -25.83
CA VAL A 621 -34.84 3.71 -27.13
C VAL A 621 -35.64 3.06 -28.26
N LEU A 622 -36.14 1.83 -28.05
CA LEU A 622 -36.98 1.13 -29.02
C LEU A 622 -38.35 1.78 -29.21
N HIS A 623 -38.88 2.44 -28.19
CA HIS A 623 -40.10 3.22 -28.29
C HIS A 623 -39.88 4.42 -29.22
N HIS A 624 -38.80 5.17 -29.00
CA HIS A 624 -38.45 6.37 -29.77
C HIS A 624 -38.02 6.07 -31.22
N TRP A 625 -37.32 4.95 -31.46
CA TRP A 625 -36.87 4.51 -32.79
C TRP A 625 -37.52 3.17 -33.18
N PRO A 626 -38.79 3.16 -33.67
CA PRO A 626 -39.47 1.93 -34.07
C PRO A 626 -38.74 1.09 -35.13
N SER A 627 -37.93 1.73 -35.99
CA SER A 627 -37.11 1.08 -37.02
C SER A 627 -36.08 0.09 -36.46
N LEU A 628 -35.66 0.26 -35.20
CA LEU A 628 -34.64 -0.56 -34.55
C LEU A 628 -35.21 -1.83 -33.88
N ARG A 629 -36.54 -2.01 -33.86
CA ARG A 629 -37.20 -3.15 -33.21
C ARG A 629 -36.99 -4.44 -34.00
N GLY A 630 -36.45 -5.46 -33.34
CA GLY A 630 -36.47 -6.84 -33.83
C GLY A 630 -37.88 -7.45 -33.83
N PRO A 631 -38.08 -8.64 -34.46
CA PRO A 631 -39.39 -9.28 -34.56
C PRO A 631 -40.09 -9.53 -33.21
N SER A 632 -39.32 -9.87 -32.17
CA SER A 632 -39.81 -10.10 -30.80
C SER A 632 -40.00 -8.82 -29.98
N GLU A 633 -39.57 -7.67 -30.48
CA GLU A 633 -39.59 -6.37 -29.78
C GLU A 633 -40.72 -5.45 -30.31
N ARG A 634 -41.51 -5.93 -31.29
CA ARG A 634 -42.67 -5.22 -31.80
C ARG A 634 -43.85 -5.40 -30.84
N PRO A 635 -44.57 -4.32 -30.47
CA PRO A 635 -45.77 -4.45 -29.64
C PRO A 635 -46.78 -5.34 -30.37
N ARG A 636 -47.25 -6.39 -29.69
CA ARG A 636 -48.37 -7.20 -30.16
C ARG A 636 -49.65 -6.47 -29.80
N ILE A 637 -50.29 -5.86 -30.80
CA ILE A 637 -51.61 -5.27 -30.64
C ILE A 637 -52.61 -6.42 -30.63
N TYR A 638 -53.28 -6.64 -29.51
CA TYR A 638 -54.35 -7.62 -29.37
C TYR A 638 -55.70 -6.89 -29.48
N GLY A 639 -56.42 -7.08 -30.60
CA GLY A 639 -57.77 -6.56 -30.92
C GLY A 639 -57.78 -5.71 -32.21
N GLU A 640 -58.71 -5.80 -33.18
CA GLU A 640 -60.00 -6.51 -33.35
C GLU A 640 -59.97 -7.43 -34.58
N ALA A 641 -60.73 -8.53 -34.53
CA ALA A 641 -61.15 -9.22 -35.75
C ALA A 641 -61.92 -8.22 -36.62
N THR A 642 -61.38 -7.89 -37.79
CA THR A 642 -62.10 -7.12 -38.82
C THR A 642 -63.13 -8.07 -39.47
N PRO A 643 -64.31 -7.56 -39.86
CA PRO A 643 -65.61 -8.23 -39.76
C PRO A 643 -65.78 -9.52 -40.56
#